data_AF-A0A8T5SDV8-F1
#
_entry.id   AF-A0A8T5SDV8-F1
#
_cell.length_a   1.000
_cell.length_b   1.000
_cell.length_c   1.000
_cell.angle_alpha   90.00
_cell.angle_beta   90.00
_cell.angle_gamma   90.00
#
_symmetry.space_group_name_H-M   'P 1'
#
loop_
_entity.id
_entity.type
_entity.pdbx_description
1 polymer ?
#
loop_
_entity_poly.entity_id
_entity_poly.type
_entity_poly.pdbx_seq_one_letter_code
_entity_poly.pdbx_strand_id
1 'polypeptide(L)'
;MRSEKLALYYIAKYTNHELLIDGLVLTNQLGSWEKNKKRKRSMTLKIIRMKIFYAVIFGILPIIPLLGYFQIADFLINSLISVEIIIFHGSLYFSLFFLLQFFNFFLMGMLETGMIMSGRIFEWFETLPINREKLKKIVFLTIFRSFDLPIIVIIMAFPIVLLIGTSNVFIFLISIGISILNVLFSLNILILVGGRVNRVLDVNEINSRRSYTIRLFNIISYIIITLGSMYLIQWAFSSIDVFFRLFLNIQNPEMTNIFLSSIPYPFNQSYLILNLIVSDRTPLELWFSSIIGLIIFFVLTWGLFTKALQQLEKLTFSKFRNPKEKSKKSEKEVEVKIKSLSPVKAYLRKDLVLISHDLKTFLAIVTSVILSFIYIFYFNLGSIGQEIHIVSVVYTNLIGMLIFHPILSAMLIYSILSLEDSGQSVLTALPIIPREQAKTKLFLIFTIQTIAAFLPNLMFINDPNSSGLFLATFAALPFIWLFLMIIFELKISLFGKISDRYVLKEVKPENKLFKWTLLICIQYILSFWIISFLFIFFLYRNFTGMVVYMVLVGSIGLIIVKVIYGRMFSTVSKSFKVVFDKEKMIYKEKKIKPLVIHTPTILTSQTWGSIFLLLLLYFCFFQINTNIMMTSSTFYLGDVPFFYGYLQNSLQLVYTNLVFASLLLVIVPIILGVPYGRQSIRDYLINIGLGWLPSLIKGIIWGVAICLSILFIDFILSYSKVIPIHIIKLYFDFNYVLMFLTVLTFFFWLEVLFRGIILRLLLNRYSRSAAIFLNTIIYWLWISFIMRSPILSVVMFILIGFVNAYVTTKTNSLLSSFVFSIIISLSFLTPLWAFFFII
;
A
#
# COMPACT_ATOMS: atom_id res chain seq x y z
N MET A 1 41.63 -40.35 -14.14
CA MET A 1 40.29 -39.89 -14.60
C MET A 1 39.42 -39.21 -13.51
N ARG A 2 39.37 -39.69 -12.25
CA ARG A 2 38.61 -39.02 -11.16
C ARG A 2 39.21 -37.67 -10.73
N SER A 3 40.55 -37.56 -10.69
CA SER A 3 41.28 -36.33 -10.28
C SER A 3 41.09 -35.16 -11.26
N GLU A 4 41.14 -35.39 -12.57
CA GLU A 4 40.98 -34.34 -13.59
C GLU A 4 39.55 -33.78 -13.69
N LYS A 5 38.52 -34.62 -13.55
CA LYS A 5 37.11 -34.17 -13.56
C LYS A 5 36.77 -33.34 -12.32
N LEU A 6 37.30 -33.73 -11.15
CA LEU A 6 37.19 -32.94 -9.92
C LEU A 6 37.91 -31.60 -10.05
N ALA A 7 39.09 -31.56 -10.70
CA ALA A 7 39.84 -30.32 -10.94
C ALA A 7 39.01 -29.28 -11.73
N LEU A 8 38.28 -29.69 -12.77
CA LEU A 8 37.40 -28.79 -13.53
C LEU A 8 36.24 -28.24 -12.68
N TYR A 9 35.65 -29.06 -11.81
CA TYR A 9 34.62 -28.59 -10.88
C TYR A 9 35.17 -27.61 -9.84
N TYR A 10 36.41 -27.80 -9.36
CA TYR A 10 37.11 -26.84 -8.51
C TYR A 10 37.39 -25.52 -9.23
N ILE A 11 37.76 -25.56 -10.50
CA ILE A 11 37.96 -24.36 -11.33
C ILE A 11 36.65 -23.56 -11.49
N ALA A 12 35.51 -24.25 -11.65
CA ALA A 12 34.18 -23.63 -11.69
C ALA A 12 33.78 -22.89 -10.39
N LYS A 13 34.50 -23.10 -9.28
CA LYS A 13 34.33 -22.30 -8.05
C LYS A 13 34.77 -20.86 -8.27
N TYR A 14 35.85 -20.66 -9.02
CA TYR A 14 36.44 -19.35 -9.24
C TYR A 14 35.61 -18.54 -10.23
N THR A 15 35.10 -19.16 -11.30
CA THR A 15 34.13 -18.53 -12.22
C THR A 15 32.86 -18.09 -11.49
N ASN A 16 32.34 -18.91 -10.57
CA ASN A 16 31.15 -18.54 -9.78
C ASN A 16 31.44 -17.38 -8.81
N HIS A 17 32.64 -17.32 -8.23
CA HIS A 17 33.06 -16.16 -7.42
C HIS A 17 33.22 -14.89 -8.27
N GLU A 18 33.76 -15.02 -9.48
CA GLU A 18 33.93 -13.93 -10.42
C GLU A 18 32.59 -13.41 -10.94
N LEU A 19 31.63 -14.29 -11.23
CA LEU A 19 30.24 -13.93 -11.56
C LEU A 19 29.61 -13.02 -10.51
N LEU A 20 29.87 -13.30 -9.23
CA LEU A 20 29.35 -12.50 -8.13
C LEU A 20 30.09 -11.18 -7.97
N ILE A 21 31.39 -11.15 -8.28
CA ILE A 21 32.18 -9.92 -8.29
C ILE A 21 31.70 -9.02 -9.43
N ASP A 22 31.54 -9.56 -10.64
CA ASP A 22 30.98 -8.83 -11.79
C ASP A 22 29.55 -8.37 -11.52
N GLY A 23 28.71 -9.22 -10.92
CA GLY A 23 27.38 -8.83 -10.45
C GLY A 23 27.41 -7.70 -9.41
N LEU A 24 28.42 -7.67 -8.53
CA LEU A 24 28.61 -6.59 -7.55
C LEU A 24 29.20 -5.31 -8.16
N VAL A 25 30.08 -5.43 -9.16
CA VAL A 25 30.68 -4.30 -9.88
C VAL A 25 29.65 -3.63 -10.80
N LEU A 26 28.79 -4.41 -11.45
CA LEU A 26 27.66 -3.91 -12.24
C LEU A 26 26.60 -3.20 -11.37
N THR A 27 26.53 -3.51 -10.08
CA THR A 27 25.48 -3.00 -9.17
C THR A 27 25.95 -2.00 -8.11
N ASN A 28 27.25 -1.78 -7.93
CA ASN A 28 27.78 -0.80 -6.98
C ASN A 28 28.99 -0.05 -7.58
N GLN A 29 28.95 1.28 -7.53
CA GLN A 29 30.13 2.13 -7.78
C GLN A 29 31.25 1.79 -6.76
N LEU A 30 32.51 1.94 -7.20
CA LEU A 30 33.80 1.53 -6.61
C LEU A 30 33.94 1.53 -5.07
N GLY A 31 33.22 2.36 -4.31
CA GLY A 31 33.32 2.45 -2.84
C GLY A 31 32.83 1.22 -2.05
N SER A 32 31.95 0.38 -2.61
CA SER A 32 31.56 -0.89 -1.96
C SER A 32 32.63 -1.97 -2.08
N TRP A 33 33.52 -1.86 -3.06
CA TRP A 33 34.58 -2.85 -3.30
C TRP A 33 35.62 -2.81 -2.19
N GLU A 34 36.04 -1.61 -1.76
CA GLU A 34 36.99 -1.44 -0.65
C GLU A 34 36.45 -1.97 0.69
N LYS A 35 35.15 -1.82 0.94
CA LYS A 35 34.50 -2.37 2.15
C LYS A 35 34.37 -3.90 2.11
N ASN A 36 34.08 -4.49 0.95
CA ASN A 36 33.90 -5.95 0.82
C ASN A 36 35.22 -6.71 0.63
N LYS A 37 36.27 -6.09 0.08
CA LYS A 37 37.61 -6.66 -0.05
C LYS A 37 38.20 -7.10 1.30
N LYS A 38 37.84 -6.39 2.39
CA LYS A 38 38.25 -6.71 3.77
C LYS A 38 37.58 -7.96 4.37
N ARG A 39 36.56 -8.57 3.75
CA ARG A 39 35.81 -9.70 4.35
C ARG A 39 35.45 -10.79 3.34
N LYS A 40 36.42 -11.59 2.87
CA LYS A 40 36.21 -12.79 2.01
C LYS A 40 35.12 -13.74 2.53
N ARG A 41 35.04 -13.93 3.86
CA ARG A 41 34.03 -14.76 4.55
C ARG A 41 32.59 -14.25 4.36
N SER A 42 32.40 -12.93 4.18
CA SER A 42 31.07 -12.34 4.00
C SER A 42 30.45 -12.66 2.64
N MET A 43 31.26 -12.71 1.58
CA MET A 43 30.80 -13.08 0.24
C MET A 43 30.41 -14.56 0.18
N THR A 44 31.22 -15.46 0.73
CA THR A 44 30.90 -16.90 0.77
C THR A 44 29.62 -17.18 1.55
N LEU A 45 29.42 -16.49 2.68
CA LEU A 45 28.19 -16.59 3.46
C LEU A 45 26.96 -16.12 2.69
N LYS A 46 27.08 -15.06 1.88
CA LYS A 46 25.97 -14.55 1.07
C LYS A 46 25.52 -15.58 0.03
N ILE A 47 26.46 -16.24 -0.65
CA ILE A 47 26.17 -17.30 -1.63
C ILE A 47 25.45 -18.47 -0.98
N ILE A 48 25.99 -18.95 0.13
CA ILE A 48 25.42 -20.07 0.87
C ILE A 48 24.01 -19.73 1.35
N ARG A 49 23.78 -18.52 1.86
CA ARG A 49 22.45 -18.06 2.28
C ARG A 49 21.44 -18.03 1.14
N MET A 50 21.79 -17.52 -0.04
CA MET A 50 20.87 -17.54 -1.19
C MET A 50 20.52 -18.97 -1.59
N LYS A 51 21.52 -19.85 -1.69
CA LYS A 51 21.30 -21.27 -2.00
C LYS A 51 20.38 -21.95 -1.00
N ILE A 52 20.60 -21.75 0.31
CA ILE A 52 19.75 -22.30 1.37
C ILE A 52 18.32 -21.75 1.24
N PHE A 53 18.16 -20.44 1.07
CA PHE A 53 16.84 -19.81 0.90
C PHE A 53 16.07 -20.44 -0.26
N TYR A 54 16.73 -20.66 -1.38
CA TYR A 54 16.14 -21.30 -2.54
C TYR A 54 15.80 -22.78 -2.31
N ALA A 55 16.68 -23.54 -1.66
CA ALA A 55 16.36 -24.90 -1.25
C ALA A 55 15.13 -24.97 -0.34
N VAL A 56 14.97 -24.05 0.61
CA VAL A 56 13.78 -24.03 1.47
C VAL A 56 12.53 -23.83 0.64
N ILE A 57 12.53 -22.91 -0.33
CA ILE A 57 11.38 -22.71 -1.23
C ILE A 57 11.03 -24.00 -1.98
N PHE A 58 12.01 -24.65 -2.62
CA PHE A 58 11.75 -25.91 -3.34
C PHE A 58 11.41 -27.09 -2.42
N GLY A 59 11.87 -27.07 -1.17
CA GLY A 59 11.56 -28.10 -0.17
C GLY A 59 10.12 -28.04 0.33
N ILE A 60 9.47 -26.88 0.27
CA ILE A 60 8.07 -26.69 0.70
C ILE A 60 7.07 -27.08 -0.41
N LEU A 61 7.44 -26.91 -1.69
CA LEU A 61 6.55 -27.18 -2.82
C LEU A 61 5.93 -28.60 -2.85
N PRO A 62 6.66 -29.68 -2.48
CA PRO A 62 6.11 -31.04 -2.44
C PRO A 62 4.95 -31.26 -1.45
N ILE A 63 4.60 -30.28 -0.62
CA ILE A 63 3.38 -30.35 0.21
C ILE A 63 2.13 -30.41 -0.68
N ILE A 64 2.12 -29.73 -1.83
CA ILE A 64 0.97 -29.73 -2.77
C ILE A 64 0.64 -31.16 -3.25
N PRO A 65 1.57 -31.92 -3.84
CA PRO A 65 1.28 -33.29 -4.26
C PRO A 65 0.98 -34.24 -3.10
N LEU A 66 1.49 -33.97 -1.89
CA LEU A 66 1.13 -34.74 -0.70
C LEU A 66 -0.35 -34.52 -0.32
N LEU A 67 -0.83 -33.27 -0.36
CA LEU A 67 -2.24 -32.96 -0.15
C LEU A 67 -3.12 -33.60 -1.23
N GLY A 68 -2.69 -33.54 -2.49
CA GLY A 68 -3.37 -34.22 -3.59
C GLY A 68 -3.48 -35.73 -3.36
N TYR A 69 -2.40 -36.37 -2.89
CA TYR A 69 -2.41 -37.80 -2.53
C TYR A 69 -3.44 -38.13 -1.44
N PHE A 70 -3.50 -37.35 -0.35
CA PHE A 70 -4.48 -37.60 0.71
C PHE A 70 -5.92 -37.44 0.22
N GLN A 71 -6.19 -36.45 -0.63
CA GLN A 71 -7.52 -36.30 -1.25
C GLN A 71 -7.88 -37.49 -2.16
N ILE A 72 -6.92 -37.99 -2.95
CA ILE A 72 -7.12 -39.21 -3.77
C ILE A 72 -7.42 -40.42 -2.87
N ALA A 73 -6.67 -40.59 -1.77
CA ALA A 73 -6.90 -41.69 -0.82
C ALA A 73 -8.31 -41.61 -0.21
N ASP A 74 -8.76 -40.42 0.18
CA ASP A 74 -10.12 -40.19 0.69
C ASP A 74 -11.19 -40.51 -0.37
N PHE A 75 -10.97 -40.14 -1.63
CA PHE A 75 -11.89 -40.49 -2.72
C PHE A 75 -11.91 -41.98 -3.05
N LEU A 76 -10.79 -42.69 -2.90
CA LEU A 76 -10.76 -44.14 -3.10
C LEU A 76 -11.53 -44.92 -2.01
N ILE A 77 -11.62 -44.36 -0.80
CA ILE A 77 -12.44 -44.88 0.30
C ILE A 77 -13.94 -44.62 0.04
N ASN A 78 -14.28 -43.44 -0.50
CA ASN A 78 -15.64 -43.05 -0.83
C ASN A 78 -16.03 -43.53 -2.25
N SER A 79 -16.58 -44.74 -2.36
CA SER A 79 -16.86 -45.47 -3.62
C SER A 79 -17.85 -44.84 -4.62
N LEU A 80 -18.30 -43.60 -4.43
CA LEU A 80 -19.31 -42.94 -5.26
C LEU A 80 -18.73 -42.27 -6.53
N ILE A 81 -17.41 -42.10 -6.61
CA ILE A 81 -16.75 -41.39 -7.71
C ILE A 81 -16.03 -42.41 -8.61
N SER A 82 -16.20 -42.29 -9.93
CA SER A 82 -15.52 -43.17 -10.88
C SER A 82 -14.00 -42.96 -10.87
N VAL A 83 -13.26 -44.03 -11.14
CA VAL A 83 -11.79 -44.06 -11.01
C VAL A 83 -11.13 -43.10 -12.01
N GLU A 84 -11.71 -42.94 -13.19
CA GLU A 84 -11.22 -42.05 -14.24
C GLU A 84 -11.22 -40.58 -13.80
N ILE A 85 -12.19 -40.21 -12.97
CA ILE A 85 -12.35 -38.85 -12.46
C ILE A 85 -11.35 -38.60 -11.32
N ILE A 86 -11.11 -39.61 -10.48
CA ILE A 86 -10.04 -39.59 -9.48
C ILE A 86 -8.67 -39.44 -10.16
N ILE A 87 -8.43 -40.19 -11.25
CA ILE A 87 -7.20 -40.09 -12.04
C ILE A 87 -7.05 -38.69 -12.66
N PHE A 88 -8.11 -38.13 -13.25
CA PHE A 88 -8.05 -36.78 -13.79
C PHE A 88 -7.71 -35.75 -12.71
N HIS A 89 -8.45 -35.75 -11.60
CA HIS A 89 -8.30 -34.78 -10.52
C HIS A 89 -6.91 -34.86 -9.86
N GLY A 90 -6.43 -36.07 -9.59
CA GLY A 90 -5.09 -36.28 -9.06
C GLY A 90 -4.00 -35.79 -10.01
N SER A 91 -4.16 -36.05 -11.31
CA SER A 91 -3.18 -35.63 -12.32
C SER A 91 -3.05 -34.11 -12.40
N LEU A 92 -4.14 -33.36 -12.17
CA LEU A 92 -4.11 -31.91 -12.11
C LEU A 92 -3.21 -31.41 -10.97
N TYR A 93 -3.35 -31.92 -9.75
CA TYR A 93 -2.49 -31.51 -8.62
C TYR A 93 -1.01 -31.77 -8.88
N PHE A 94 -0.66 -32.96 -9.36
CA PHE A 94 0.73 -33.27 -9.70
C PHE A 94 1.24 -32.40 -10.87
N SER A 95 0.39 -32.09 -11.86
CA SER A 95 0.80 -31.27 -13.00
C SER A 95 1.06 -29.81 -12.61
N LEU A 96 0.26 -29.28 -11.69
CA LEU A 96 0.45 -27.97 -11.09
C LEU A 96 1.73 -27.89 -10.29
N PHE A 97 2.02 -28.92 -9.51
CA PHE A 97 3.28 -29.04 -8.80
C PHE A 97 4.48 -28.96 -9.76
N PHE A 98 4.48 -29.73 -10.85
CA PHE A 98 5.58 -29.69 -11.81
C PHE A 98 5.71 -28.34 -12.51
N LEU A 99 4.61 -27.70 -12.91
CA LEU A 99 4.61 -26.34 -13.47
C LEU A 99 5.16 -25.31 -12.48
N LEU A 100 4.73 -25.37 -11.23
CA LEU A 100 5.21 -24.51 -10.14
C LEU A 100 6.71 -24.65 -9.93
N GLN A 101 7.18 -25.89 -9.88
CA GLN A 101 8.61 -26.20 -9.78
C GLN A 101 9.39 -25.61 -10.96
N PHE A 102 8.89 -25.78 -12.19
CA PHE A 102 9.51 -25.22 -13.40
C PHE A 102 9.54 -23.68 -13.37
N PHE A 103 8.41 -23.01 -13.12
CA PHE A 103 8.37 -21.55 -13.12
C PHE A 103 9.25 -20.95 -12.01
N ASN A 104 9.23 -21.53 -10.81
CA ASN A 104 10.08 -21.07 -9.70
C ASN A 104 11.57 -21.26 -10.00
N PHE A 105 11.97 -22.40 -10.57
CA PHE A 105 13.36 -22.64 -10.99
C PHE A 105 13.77 -21.72 -12.14
N PHE A 106 12.89 -21.53 -13.11
CA PHE A 106 13.12 -20.66 -14.26
C PHE A 106 13.32 -19.20 -13.85
N LEU A 107 12.41 -18.65 -13.04
CA LEU A 107 12.51 -17.28 -12.53
C LEU A 107 13.80 -17.04 -11.78
N MET A 108 14.11 -17.94 -10.85
CA MET A 108 15.27 -17.82 -10.00
C MET A 108 16.59 -17.93 -10.79
N GLY A 109 16.61 -18.82 -11.80
CA GLY A 109 17.81 -19.08 -12.58
C GLY A 109 18.08 -18.11 -13.72
N MET A 110 17.08 -17.37 -14.20
CA MET A 110 17.18 -16.64 -15.49
C MET A 110 18.23 -15.52 -15.45
N LEU A 111 18.36 -14.79 -14.34
CA LEU A 111 19.31 -13.69 -14.21
C LEU A 111 20.76 -14.19 -14.14
N GLU A 112 21.03 -15.18 -13.29
CA GLU A 112 22.38 -15.73 -13.14
C GLU A 112 22.83 -16.46 -14.42
N THR A 113 21.94 -17.26 -15.02
CA THR A 113 22.24 -17.90 -16.31
C THR A 113 22.42 -16.89 -17.43
N GLY A 114 21.61 -15.83 -17.49
CA GLY A 114 21.81 -14.72 -18.44
C GLY A 114 23.20 -14.08 -18.31
N MET A 115 23.70 -13.87 -17.08
CA MET A 115 25.05 -13.36 -16.84
C MET A 115 26.15 -14.35 -17.24
N ILE A 116 26.00 -15.65 -16.93
CA ILE A 116 26.93 -16.69 -17.40
C ILE A 116 26.98 -16.72 -18.93
N MET A 117 25.82 -16.59 -19.56
CA MET A 117 25.69 -16.56 -21.02
C MET A 117 26.25 -15.27 -21.65
N SER A 118 26.73 -14.29 -20.88
CA SER A 118 27.40 -13.10 -21.41
C SER A 118 28.82 -13.34 -21.91
N GLY A 119 29.46 -14.45 -21.50
CA GLY A 119 30.82 -14.81 -21.94
C GLY A 119 31.95 -14.05 -21.25
N ARG A 120 31.70 -12.86 -20.69
CA ARG A 120 32.72 -12.02 -20.02
C ARG A 120 33.54 -12.74 -18.96
N ILE A 121 32.85 -13.52 -18.13
CA ILE A 121 33.43 -14.25 -16.99
C ILE A 121 34.40 -15.34 -17.48
N PHE A 122 34.26 -15.77 -18.73
CA PHE A 122 35.14 -16.78 -19.33
C PHE A 122 36.27 -16.18 -20.17
N GLU A 123 36.28 -14.86 -20.41
CA GLU A 123 37.35 -14.21 -21.19
C GLU A 123 38.73 -14.39 -20.57
N TRP A 124 38.82 -14.40 -19.23
CA TRP A 124 40.09 -14.66 -18.55
C TRP A 124 40.49 -16.14 -18.66
N PHE A 125 39.54 -17.07 -18.62
CA PHE A 125 39.82 -18.49 -18.82
C PHE A 125 40.26 -18.83 -20.25
N GLU A 126 39.84 -18.04 -21.24
CA GLU A 126 40.35 -18.13 -22.62
C GLU A 126 41.85 -17.76 -22.72
N THR A 127 42.40 -16.99 -21.77
CA THR A 127 43.84 -16.68 -21.74
C THR A 127 44.70 -17.80 -21.15
N LEU A 128 44.07 -18.78 -20.49
CA LEU A 128 44.76 -19.95 -19.93
C LEU A 128 44.88 -21.06 -20.99
N PRO A 129 45.90 -21.93 -20.93
CA PRO A 129 46.09 -23.04 -21.87
C PRO A 129 45.11 -24.20 -21.58
N ILE A 130 43.81 -23.91 -21.60
CA ILE A 130 42.72 -24.87 -21.36
C ILE A 130 42.10 -25.25 -22.71
N ASN A 131 41.98 -26.55 -22.98
CA ASN A 131 41.31 -27.04 -24.19
C ASN A 131 39.85 -26.52 -24.24
N ARG A 132 39.39 -26.06 -25.40
CA ARG A 132 38.07 -25.47 -25.62
C ARG A 132 36.93 -26.42 -25.23
N GLU A 133 37.07 -27.72 -25.42
CA GLU A 133 36.08 -28.70 -24.95
C GLU A 133 35.99 -28.77 -23.41
N LYS A 134 37.12 -28.56 -22.72
CA LYS A 134 37.14 -28.45 -21.26
C LYS A 134 36.52 -27.12 -20.83
N LEU A 135 36.72 -26.03 -21.57
CA LEU A 135 36.06 -24.73 -21.34
C LEU A 135 34.52 -24.87 -21.43
N LYS A 136 33.99 -25.55 -22.47
CA LYS A 136 32.54 -25.82 -22.60
C LYS A 136 31.97 -26.54 -21.37
N LYS A 137 32.69 -27.56 -20.88
CA LYS A 137 32.31 -28.30 -19.67
C LYS A 137 32.36 -27.41 -18.42
N ILE A 138 33.34 -26.50 -18.33
CA ILE A 138 33.42 -25.52 -17.23
C ILE A 138 32.20 -24.58 -17.23
N VAL A 139 31.72 -24.11 -18.40
CA VAL A 139 30.53 -23.26 -18.46
C VAL A 139 29.30 -24.00 -17.93
N PHE A 140 29.06 -25.23 -18.39
CA PHE A 140 27.93 -26.05 -17.91
C PHE A 140 28.04 -26.35 -16.40
N LEU A 141 29.23 -26.71 -15.92
CA LEU A 141 29.48 -26.94 -14.49
C LEU A 141 29.34 -25.67 -13.65
N THR A 142 29.60 -24.50 -14.22
CA THR A 142 29.41 -23.21 -13.53
C THR A 142 27.92 -22.96 -13.28
N ILE A 143 27.06 -23.24 -14.26
CA ILE A 143 25.59 -23.16 -14.11
C ILE A 143 25.09 -24.19 -13.10
N PHE A 144 25.55 -25.43 -13.18
CA PHE A 144 25.17 -26.44 -12.20
C PHE A 144 25.60 -26.04 -10.78
N ARG A 145 26.79 -25.44 -10.64
CA ARG A 145 27.32 -25.01 -9.34
C ARG A 145 26.63 -23.76 -8.79
N SER A 146 26.05 -22.88 -9.62
CA SER A 146 25.26 -21.75 -9.11
C SER A 146 23.97 -22.27 -8.44
N PHE A 147 23.40 -23.36 -8.95
CA PHE A 147 22.14 -23.95 -8.46
C PHE A 147 22.28 -25.32 -7.78
N ASP A 148 23.47 -25.73 -7.34
CA ASP A 148 23.75 -27.08 -6.82
C ASP A 148 22.74 -27.55 -5.75
N LEU A 149 22.58 -26.78 -4.68
CA LEU A 149 21.74 -27.12 -3.54
C LEU A 149 20.23 -27.02 -3.88
N PRO A 150 19.75 -25.99 -4.59
CA PRO A 150 18.39 -25.98 -5.16
C PRO A 150 18.09 -27.19 -6.05
N ILE A 151 19.00 -27.55 -6.98
CA ILE A 151 18.82 -28.70 -7.88
C ILE A 151 18.72 -30.01 -7.08
N ILE A 152 19.60 -30.21 -6.10
CA ILE A 152 19.54 -31.41 -5.23
C ILE A 152 18.19 -31.51 -4.53
N VAL A 153 17.70 -30.39 -3.98
CA VAL A 153 16.39 -30.38 -3.31
C VAL A 153 15.25 -30.62 -4.29
N ILE A 154 15.30 -30.04 -5.49
CA ILE A 154 14.29 -30.29 -6.53
C ILE A 154 14.24 -31.78 -6.91
N ILE A 155 15.39 -32.44 -7.02
CA ILE A 155 15.45 -33.89 -7.35
C ILE A 155 14.93 -34.75 -6.20
N MET A 156 15.27 -34.41 -4.95
CA MET A 156 15.07 -35.32 -3.81
C MET A 156 13.84 -35.02 -2.97
N ALA A 157 13.40 -33.77 -2.85
CA ALA A 157 12.32 -33.40 -1.92
C ALA A 157 10.99 -34.05 -2.30
N PHE A 158 10.62 -34.04 -3.58
CA PHE A 158 9.38 -34.64 -4.04
C PHE A 158 9.35 -36.17 -3.85
N PRO A 159 10.36 -36.94 -4.28
CA PRO A 159 10.39 -38.39 -4.00
C PRO A 159 10.38 -38.72 -2.51
N ILE A 160 11.13 -37.98 -1.69
CA ILE A 160 11.16 -38.21 -0.23
C ILE A 160 9.78 -37.98 0.39
N VAL A 161 9.10 -36.89 0.03
CA VAL A 161 7.78 -36.59 0.56
C VAL A 161 6.74 -37.63 0.12
N LEU A 162 6.79 -38.07 -1.15
CA LEU A 162 5.94 -39.16 -1.61
C LEU A 162 6.27 -40.50 -0.95
N LEU A 163 7.54 -40.80 -0.67
CA LEU A 163 7.91 -42.01 0.06
C LEU A 163 7.32 -42.00 1.47
N ILE A 164 7.35 -40.85 2.15
CA ILE A 164 6.75 -40.70 3.48
C ILE A 164 5.22 -40.85 3.40
N GLY A 165 4.57 -40.22 2.41
CA GLY A 165 3.12 -40.25 2.27
C GLY A 165 2.56 -41.61 1.83
N THR A 166 3.21 -42.27 0.87
CA THR A 166 2.74 -43.53 0.28
C THR A 166 3.34 -44.78 0.93
N SER A 167 4.47 -44.65 1.65
CA SER A 167 5.28 -45.76 2.15
C SER A 167 5.72 -46.79 1.07
N ASN A 168 5.69 -46.42 -0.21
CA ASN A 168 5.98 -47.31 -1.34
C ASN A 168 7.31 -46.98 -2.04
N VAL A 169 8.26 -47.93 -2.02
CA VAL A 169 9.59 -47.79 -2.61
C VAL A 169 9.55 -47.70 -4.15
N PHE A 170 8.60 -48.34 -4.82
CA PHE A 170 8.48 -48.28 -6.27
C PHE A 170 8.07 -46.88 -6.75
N ILE A 171 7.09 -46.26 -6.07
CA ILE A 171 6.67 -44.88 -6.35
C ILE A 171 7.84 -43.92 -6.13
N PHE A 172 8.66 -44.15 -5.10
CA PHE A 172 9.87 -43.38 -4.85
C PHE A 172 10.88 -43.44 -6.01
N LEU A 173 11.18 -44.64 -6.53
CA LEU A 173 12.15 -44.81 -7.63
C LEU A 173 11.70 -44.12 -8.92
N ILE A 174 10.42 -44.25 -9.27
CA ILE A 174 9.86 -43.63 -10.46
C ILE A 174 9.81 -42.11 -10.30
N SER A 175 9.44 -41.63 -9.12
CA SER A 175 9.44 -40.19 -8.80
C SER A 175 10.84 -39.57 -8.88
N ILE A 176 11.90 -40.31 -8.52
CA ILE A 176 13.29 -39.89 -8.76
C ILE A 176 13.56 -39.73 -10.25
N GLY A 177 13.21 -40.74 -11.05
CA GLY A 177 13.40 -40.72 -12.50
C GLY A 177 12.72 -39.51 -13.15
N ILE A 178 11.47 -39.26 -12.80
CA ILE A 178 10.68 -38.11 -13.26
C ILE A 178 11.32 -36.79 -12.83
N SER A 179 11.71 -36.67 -11.55
CA SER A 179 12.33 -35.45 -11.01
C SER A 179 13.64 -35.10 -11.73
N ILE A 180 14.48 -36.11 -12.02
CA ILE A 180 15.73 -35.92 -12.79
C ILE A 180 15.41 -35.41 -14.20
N LEU A 181 14.44 -36.03 -14.88
CA LEU A 181 14.05 -35.65 -16.24
C LEU A 181 13.50 -34.20 -16.26
N ASN A 182 12.66 -33.84 -15.30
CA ASN A 182 12.12 -32.48 -15.16
C ASN A 182 13.21 -31.42 -14.87
N VAL A 183 14.19 -31.74 -14.02
CA VAL A 183 15.35 -30.86 -13.78
C VAL A 183 16.18 -30.66 -15.04
N LEU A 184 16.45 -31.73 -15.80
CA LEU A 184 17.19 -31.61 -17.06
C LEU A 184 16.43 -30.77 -18.09
N PHE A 185 15.13 -31.01 -18.22
CA PHE A 185 14.26 -30.25 -19.11
C PHE A 185 14.25 -28.75 -18.76
N SER A 186 14.03 -28.41 -17.48
CA SER A 186 13.99 -27.03 -16.99
C SER A 186 15.33 -26.32 -17.14
N LEU A 187 16.45 -26.99 -16.82
CA LEU A 187 17.80 -26.43 -16.98
C LEU A 187 18.16 -26.16 -18.45
N ASN A 188 17.74 -27.02 -19.37
CA ASN A 188 17.98 -26.82 -20.80
C ASN A 188 17.21 -25.62 -21.35
N ILE A 189 15.94 -25.47 -20.98
CA ILE A 189 15.13 -24.29 -21.36
C ILE A 189 15.76 -23.03 -20.78
N LEU A 190 16.18 -23.07 -19.52
CA LEU A 190 16.84 -21.95 -18.86
C LEU A 190 18.09 -21.48 -19.61
N ILE A 191 18.93 -22.41 -20.07
CA ILE A 191 20.12 -22.10 -20.88
C ILE A 191 19.73 -21.45 -22.21
N LEU A 192 18.75 -22.00 -22.92
CA LEU A 192 18.30 -21.49 -24.22
C LEU A 192 17.74 -20.08 -24.12
N VAL A 193 16.88 -19.84 -23.12
CA VAL A 193 16.28 -18.53 -22.89
C VAL A 193 17.33 -17.55 -22.36
N GLY A 194 18.16 -17.94 -21.40
CA GLY A 194 19.26 -17.12 -20.87
C GLY A 194 20.22 -16.66 -21.98
N GLY A 195 20.54 -17.53 -22.94
CA GLY A 195 21.33 -17.18 -24.11
C GLY A 195 20.65 -16.17 -25.05
N ARG A 196 19.32 -16.29 -25.25
CA ARG A 196 18.54 -15.30 -26.03
C ARG A 196 18.44 -13.96 -25.29
N VAL A 197 18.14 -13.99 -24.00
CA VAL A 197 18.06 -12.80 -23.14
C VAL A 197 19.38 -12.05 -23.15
N ASN A 198 20.52 -12.74 -23.02
CA ASN A 198 21.82 -12.10 -23.09
C ASN A 198 22.11 -11.42 -24.45
N ARG A 199 21.79 -12.07 -25.58
CA ARG A 199 21.94 -11.45 -26.91
C ARG A 199 21.13 -10.17 -27.06
N VAL A 200 19.92 -10.16 -26.49
CA VAL A 200 19.05 -8.99 -26.51
C VAL A 200 19.59 -7.92 -25.56
N LEU A 201 20.09 -8.30 -24.38
CA LEU A 201 20.62 -7.39 -23.36
C LEU A 201 21.91 -6.67 -23.75
N ASP A 202 22.63 -7.17 -24.75
CA ASP A 202 23.93 -6.70 -25.24
C ASP A 202 24.75 -6.02 -24.12
N VAL A 203 25.06 -6.83 -23.10
CA VAL A 203 25.71 -6.39 -21.85
C VAL A 203 27.03 -5.64 -22.15
N ASN A 204 27.57 -5.85 -23.35
CA ASN A 204 28.80 -5.30 -23.96
C ASN A 204 28.76 -3.84 -24.40
N GLU A 205 27.59 -3.23 -24.60
CA GLU A 205 27.48 -1.80 -24.88
C GLU A 205 26.92 -1.03 -23.68
N ILE A 206 27.81 -0.58 -22.81
CA ILE A 206 27.45 0.07 -21.53
C ILE A 206 26.90 1.51 -21.73
N ASN A 207 27.07 2.13 -22.89
CA ASN A 207 26.83 3.57 -23.09
C ASN A 207 25.82 3.97 -24.19
N SER A 208 25.06 3.05 -24.81
CA SER A 208 24.07 3.41 -25.83
C SER A 208 22.64 3.51 -25.27
N ARG A 209 21.88 4.54 -25.65
CA ARG A 209 20.45 4.71 -25.25
C ARG A 209 19.60 3.49 -25.63
N ARG A 210 19.98 2.78 -26.69
CA ARG A 210 19.31 1.57 -27.18
C ARG A 210 19.52 0.37 -26.25
N SER A 211 20.76 0.12 -25.83
CA SER A 211 21.09 -0.91 -24.82
C SER A 211 20.31 -0.68 -23.53
N TYR A 212 20.18 0.59 -23.12
CA TYR A 212 19.39 0.99 -21.96
C TYR A 212 17.90 0.61 -22.07
N THR A 213 17.23 0.97 -23.18
CA THR A 213 15.82 0.64 -23.40
C THR A 213 15.58 -0.87 -23.42
N ILE A 214 16.53 -1.64 -23.97
CA ILE A 214 16.41 -3.09 -24.03
C ILE A 214 16.59 -3.74 -22.65
N ARG A 215 17.49 -3.20 -21.81
CA ARG A 215 17.62 -3.63 -20.40
C ARG A 215 16.34 -3.38 -19.62
N LEU A 216 15.75 -2.20 -19.76
CA LEU A 216 14.48 -1.86 -19.10
C LEU A 216 13.35 -2.78 -19.58
N PHE A 217 13.25 -3.05 -20.89
CA PHE A 217 12.28 -4.00 -21.43
C PHE A 217 12.45 -5.42 -20.88
N ASN A 218 13.68 -5.90 -20.70
CA ASN A 218 13.93 -7.23 -20.14
C ASN A 218 13.63 -7.32 -18.64
N ILE A 219 13.89 -6.27 -17.87
CA ILE A 219 13.46 -6.28 -16.46
C ILE A 219 11.94 -6.20 -16.38
N ILE A 220 11.27 -5.40 -17.21
CA ILE A 220 9.80 -5.41 -17.32
C ILE A 220 9.30 -6.79 -17.73
N SER A 221 9.95 -7.45 -18.69
CA SER A 221 9.60 -8.82 -19.09
C SER A 221 9.77 -9.80 -17.93
N TYR A 222 10.82 -9.66 -17.11
CA TYR A 222 10.98 -10.47 -15.89
C TYR A 222 9.85 -10.23 -14.89
N ILE A 223 9.43 -8.98 -14.70
CA ILE A 223 8.27 -8.62 -13.86
C ILE A 223 7.01 -9.27 -14.41
N ILE A 224 6.77 -9.15 -15.72
CA ILE A 224 5.60 -9.74 -16.38
C ILE A 224 5.60 -11.26 -16.24
N ILE A 225 6.76 -11.92 -16.39
CA ILE A 225 6.87 -13.38 -16.21
C ILE A 225 6.63 -13.75 -14.74
N THR A 226 7.15 -12.99 -13.79
CA THR A 226 6.98 -13.25 -12.34
C THR A 226 5.53 -13.07 -11.91
N LEU A 227 4.93 -11.93 -12.26
CA LEU A 227 3.52 -11.64 -11.97
C LEU A 227 2.59 -12.56 -12.75
N GLY A 228 2.90 -12.82 -14.02
CA GLY A 228 2.18 -13.73 -14.88
C GLY A 228 2.22 -15.16 -14.36
N SER A 229 3.36 -15.64 -13.86
CA SER A 229 3.43 -16.97 -13.22
C SER A 229 2.59 -17.02 -11.96
N MET A 230 2.62 -15.98 -11.11
CA MET A 230 1.79 -15.94 -9.90
C MET A 230 0.30 -15.95 -10.24
N TYR A 231 -0.11 -15.18 -11.24
CA TYR A 231 -1.47 -15.17 -11.75
C TYR A 231 -1.88 -16.52 -12.35
N LEU A 232 -1.03 -17.14 -13.17
CA LEU A 232 -1.29 -18.45 -13.76
C LEU A 232 -1.43 -19.53 -12.67
N ILE A 233 -0.57 -19.49 -11.64
CA ILE A 233 -0.66 -20.38 -10.49
C ILE A 233 -2.01 -20.20 -9.78
N GLN A 234 -2.40 -18.95 -9.51
CA GLN A 234 -3.68 -18.64 -8.86
C GLN A 234 -4.86 -19.17 -9.68
N TRP A 235 -4.92 -18.78 -10.95
CA TRP A 235 -5.98 -19.19 -11.86
C TRP A 235 -6.07 -20.71 -11.92
N ALA A 236 -4.94 -21.40 -11.94
CA ALA A 236 -4.92 -22.83 -12.02
C ALA A 236 -5.45 -23.51 -10.75
N PHE A 237 -5.08 -23.03 -9.55
CA PHE A 237 -5.66 -23.52 -8.28
C PHE A 237 -7.15 -23.26 -8.16
N SER A 238 -7.61 -22.04 -8.49
CA SER A 238 -9.04 -21.70 -8.41
C SER A 238 -9.89 -22.46 -9.42
N SER A 239 -9.27 -22.88 -10.53
CA SER A 239 -9.98 -23.60 -11.59
C SER A 239 -10.04 -25.11 -11.35
N ILE A 240 -9.31 -25.69 -10.37
CA ILE A 240 -9.32 -27.14 -10.14
C ILE A 240 -10.74 -27.65 -9.90
N ASP A 241 -11.50 -26.98 -9.01
CA ASP A 241 -12.88 -27.37 -8.69
C ASP A 241 -13.82 -27.19 -9.89
N VAL A 242 -13.61 -26.14 -10.68
CA VAL A 242 -14.38 -25.89 -11.91
C VAL A 242 -14.10 -26.98 -12.93
N PHE A 243 -12.83 -27.31 -13.17
CA PHE A 243 -12.43 -28.40 -14.04
C PHE A 243 -12.97 -29.74 -13.54
N PHE A 244 -12.94 -29.99 -12.25
CA PHE A 244 -13.51 -31.20 -11.65
C PHE A 244 -15.01 -31.31 -11.93
N ARG A 245 -15.78 -30.24 -11.70
CA ARG A 245 -17.23 -30.21 -11.98
C ARG A 245 -17.54 -30.33 -13.47
N LEU A 246 -16.76 -29.68 -14.33
CA LEU A 246 -16.92 -29.82 -15.77
C LEU A 246 -16.65 -31.26 -16.21
N PHE A 247 -15.64 -31.91 -15.62
CA PHE A 247 -15.26 -33.27 -15.96
C PHE A 247 -16.27 -34.32 -15.46
N LEU A 248 -16.92 -34.08 -14.31
CA LEU A 248 -18.07 -34.88 -13.86
C LEU A 248 -19.20 -34.94 -14.89
N ASN A 249 -19.35 -33.90 -15.72
CA ASN A 249 -20.41 -33.80 -16.72
C ASN A 249 -20.01 -34.32 -18.12
N ILE A 250 -18.76 -34.76 -18.31
CA ILE A 250 -18.28 -35.27 -19.59
C ILE A 250 -18.77 -36.72 -19.77
N GLN A 251 -19.41 -36.99 -20.91
CA GLN A 251 -19.95 -38.32 -21.24
C GLN A 251 -18.87 -39.41 -21.38
N ASN A 252 -17.63 -39.03 -21.73
CA ASN A 252 -16.51 -39.97 -21.87
C ASN A 252 -15.21 -39.41 -21.23
N PRO A 253 -15.00 -39.62 -19.91
CA PRO A 253 -13.81 -39.15 -19.20
C PRO A 253 -12.53 -39.90 -19.63
N GLU A 254 -12.65 -41.15 -20.08
CA GLU A 254 -11.52 -42.00 -20.48
C GLU A 254 -10.74 -41.42 -21.65
N MET A 255 -11.45 -41.01 -22.72
CA MET A 255 -10.80 -40.42 -23.90
C MET A 255 -10.01 -39.17 -23.55
N THR A 256 -10.54 -38.34 -22.66
CA THR A 256 -9.86 -37.11 -22.25
C THR A 256 -8.60 -37.41 -21.45
N ASN A 257 -8.63 -38.42 -20.57
CA ASN A 257 -7.46 -38.86 -19.84
C ASN A 257 -6.38 -39.46 -20.77
N ILE A 258 -6.76 -40.20 -21.81
CA ILE A 258 -5.82 -40.73 -22.81
C ILE A 258 -5.13 -39.59 -23.58
N PHE A 259 -5.88 -38.56 -23.97
CA PHE A 259 -5.29 -37.40 -24.64
C PHE A 259 -4.34 -36.64 -23.72
N LEU A 260 -4.75 -36.36 -22.48
CA LEU A 260 -3.93 -35.59 -21.53
C LEU A 260 -2.68 -36.35 -21.06
N SER A 261 -2.78 -37.67 -20.82
CA SER A 261 -1.63 -38.50 -20.44
C SER A 261 -0.55 -38.56 -21.53
N SER A 262 -0.94 -38.39 -22.81
CA SER A 262 0.00 -38.32 -23.93
C SER A 262 0.79 -37.02 -24.01
N ILE A 263 0.33 -35.94 -23.35
CA ILE A 263 1.01 -34.64 -23.36
C ILE A 263 2.29 -34.72 -22.51
N PRO A 264 3.48 -34.55 -23.10
CA PRO A 264 4.76 -34.90 -22.47
C PRO A 264 5.11 -34.10 -21.21
N TYR A 265 4.67 -32.84 -21.12
CA TYR A 265 4.87 -32.00 -19.94
C TYR A 265 3.73 -30.97 -19.83
N PRO A 266 3.18 -30.72 -18.62
CA PRO A 266 3.46 -31.39 -17.34
C PRO A 266 2.68 -32.70 -17.11
N PHE A 267 1.67 -33.00 -17.93
CA PHE A 267 0.64 -33.99 -17.62
C PHE A 267 1.13 -35.44 -17.58
N ASN A 268 1.92 -35.88 -18.55
CA ASN A 268 2.37 -37.28 -18.62
C ASN A 268 2.97 -37.80 -17.30
N GLN A 269 3.88 -37.02 -16.72
CA GLN A 269 4.55 -37.34 -15.46
C GLN A 269 3.54 -37.52 -14.32
N SER A 270 2.52 -36.67 -14.31
CA SER A 270 1.44 -36.67 -13.33
C SER A 270 0.57 -37.93 -13.46
N TYR A 271 0.17 -38.28 -14.68
CA TYR A 271 -0.60 -39.50 -14.95
C TYR A 271 0.20 -40.76 -14.63
N LEU A 272 1.50 -40.80 -14.93
CA LEU A 272 2.32 -41.97 -14.64
C LEU A 272 2.45 -42.23 -13.13
N ILE A 273 2.65 -41.19 -12.32
CA ILE A 273 2.69 -41.31 -10.85
C ILE A 273 1.35 -41.78 -10.31
N LEU A 274 0.26 -41.25 -10.86
CA LEU A 274 -1.07 -41.58 -10.39
C LEU A 274 -1.52 -42.99 -10.77
N ASN A 275 -1.17 -43.44 -11.97
CA ASN A 275 -1.42 -44.81 -12.40
C ASN A 275 -0.69 -45.82 -11.48
N LEU A 276 0.44 -45.44 -10.90
CA LEU A 276 1.15 -46.27 -9.91
C LEU A 276 0.48 -46.25 -8.53
N ILE A 277 -0.13 -45.14 -8.13
CA ILE A 277 -0.86 -45.03 -6.86
C ILE A 277 -2.16 -45.85 -6.92
N VAL A 278 -2.83 -45.88 -8.07
CA VAL A 278 -4.13 -46.55 -8.27
C VAL A 278 -3.99 -47.77 -9.21
N SER A 279 -2.88 -48.50 -9.11
CA SER A 279 -2.51 -49.57 -10.05
C SER A 279 -3.66 -50.53 -10.36
N ASP A 280 -4.37 -50.98 -9.34
CA ASP A 280 -5.31 -52.10 -9.43
C ASP A 280 -6.61 -51.75 -10.16
N ARG A 281 -6.86 -50.45 -10.40
CA ARG A 281 -8.09 -49.96 -11.03
C ARG A 281 -7.83 -49.14 -12.29
N THR A 282 -6.58 -49.11 -12.77
CA THR A 282 -6.20 -48.30 -13.93
C THR A 282 -6.37 -49.09 -15.24
N PRO A 283 -7.09 -48.55 -16.24
CA PRO A 283 -7.23 -49.21 -17.53
C PRO A 283 -5.89 -49.25 -18.29
N LEU A 284 -5.69 -50.31 -19.08
CA LEU A 284 -4.43 -50.55 -19.81
C LEU A 284 -4.15 -49.46 -20.86
N GLU A 285 -5.19 -48.84 -21.45
CA GLU A 285 -5.01 -47.74 -22.42
C GLU A 285 -4.31 -46.53 -21.79
N LEU A 286 -4.55 -46.25 -20.51
CA LEU A 286 -3.89 -45.15 -19.78
C LEU A 286 -2.41 -45.43 -19.50
N TRP A 287 -2.04 -46.70 -19.31
CA TRP A 287 -0.64 -47.11 -19.21
C TRP A 287 0.10 -46.89 -20.52
N PHE A 288 -0.45 -47.37 -21.63
CA PHE A 288 0.17 -47.21 -22.95
C PHE A 288 0.34 -45.73 -23.33
N SER A 289 -0.70 -44.92 -23.16
CA SER A 289 -0.64 -43.48 -23.44
C SER A 289 0.38 -42.74 -22.56
N SER A 290 0.47 -43.10 -21.27
CA SER A 290 1.47 -42.53 -20.35
C SER A 290 2.90 -42.97 -20.70
N ILE A 291 3.12 -44.19 -21.17
CA ILE A 291 4.46 -44.61 -21.62
C ILE A 291 4.86 -43.88 -22.90
N ILE A 292 3.93 -43.75 -23.86
CA ILE A 292 4.17 -43.02 -25.11
C ILE A 292 4.55 -41.57 -24.82
N GLY A 293 3.79 -40.87 -23.97
CA GLY A 293 4.10 -39.48 -23.63
C GLY A 293 5.43 -39.34 -22.87
N LEU A 294 5.86 -40.34 -22.08
CA LEU A 294 7.17 -40.33 -21.41
C LEU A 294 8.31 -40.46 -22.42
N ILE A 295 8.15 -41.32 -23.43
CA ILE A 295 9.12 -41.46 -24.53
C ILE A 295 9.22 -40.14 -25.30
N ILE A 296 8.08 -39.51 -25.62
CA ILE A 296 8.05 -38.19 -26.28
C ILE A 296 8.75 -37.14 -25.39
N PHE A 297 8.51 -37.14 -24.08
CA PHE A 297 9.14 -36.21 -23.16
C PHE A 297 10.66 -36.39 -23.08
N PHE A 298 11.14 -37.63 -23.10
CA PHE A 298 12.58 -37.92 -23.15
C PHE A 298 13.21 -37.41 -24.45
N VAL A 299 12.58 -37.67 -25.61
CA VAL A 299 13.03 -37.18 -26.93
C VAL A 299 13.06 -35.65 -26.98
N LEU A 300 12.03 -34.98 -26.47
CA LEU A 300 11.98 -33.52 -26.37
C LEU A 300 13.12 -32.97 -25.49
N THR A 301 13.34 -33.58 -24.33
CA THR A 301 14.42 -33.18 -23.41
C THR A 301 15.79 -33.35 -24.05
N TRP A 302 16.01 -34.44 -24.78
CA TRP A 302 17.23 -34.67 -25.56
C TRP A 302 17.42 -33.62 -26.68
N GLY A 303 16.35 -33.31 -27.42
CA GLY A 303 16.37 -32.26 -28.44
C GLY A 303 16.67 -30.87 -27.88
N LEU A 304 16.18 -30.56 -26.68
CA LEU A 304 16.50 -29.31 -25.98
C LEU A 304 17.95 -29.30 -25.48
N PHE A 305 18.45 -30.43 -24.97
CA PHE A 305 19.83 -30.57 -24.50
C PHE A 305 20.84 -30.29 -25.60
N THR A 306 20.63 -30.87 -26.80
CA THR A 306 21.51 -30.63 -27.95
C THR A 306 21.52 -29.16 -28.38
N LYS A 307 20.35 -28.50 -28.41
CA LYS A 307 20.26 -27.06 -28.69
C LYS A 307 20.91 -26.20 -27.60
N ALA A 308 20.79 -26.59 -26.33
CA ALA A 308 21.41 -25.89 -25.21
C ALA A 308 22.95 -25.95 -25.30
N LEU A 309 23.50 -27.12 -25.66
CA LEU A 309 24.93 -27.27 -25.94
C LEU A 309 25.38 -26.36 -27.09
N GLN A 310 24.66 -26.33 -28.22
CA GLN A 310 24.99 -25.44 -29.34
C GLN A 310 25.01 -23.95 -28.95
N GLN A 311 24.14 -23.52 -28.02
CA GLN A 311 24.18 -22.14 -27.51
C GLN A 311 25.43 -21.88 -26.66
N LEU A 312 25.80 -22.82 -25.81
CA LEU A 312 27.04 -22.74 -25.02
C LEU A 312 28.29 -22.67 -25.91
N GLU A 313 28.30 -23.39 -27.02
CA GLU A 313 29.40 -23.34 -27.99
C GLU A 313 29.57 -21.93 -28.55
N LYS A 314 28.48 -21.27 -28.97
CA LYS A 314 28.53 -19.92 -29.56
C LYS A 314 29.18 -18.88 -28.65
N LEU A 315 29.15 -19.07 -27.32
CA LEU A 315 29.79 -18.18 -26.36
C LEU A 315 31.32 -18.26 -26.44
N THR A 316 31.83 -19.49 -26.46
CA THR A 316 33.28 -19.79 -26.51
C THR A 316 33.94 -19.42 -27.85
N PHE A 317 33.16 -19.10 -28.89
CA PHE A 317 33.66 -18.77 -30.23
C PHE A 317 33.49 -17.28 -30.60
N SER A 318 32.84 -16.47 -29.76
CA SER A 318 32.34 -15.15 -30.18
C SER A 318 33.39 -14.05 -30.36
N LYS A 319 34.64 -14.24 -29.93
CA LYS A 319 35.70 -13.23 -30.07
C LYS A 319 36.31 -13.10 -31.48
N PHE A 320 36.02 -14.03 -32.42
CA PHE A 320 36.55 -13.95 -33.80
C PHE A 320 35.64 -13.23 -34.80
N ARG A 321 34.51 -12.64 -34.37
CA ARG A 321 33.76 -11.70 -35.21
C ARG A 321 34.39 -10.31 -35.11
N ASN A 322 35.30 -10.04 -36.05
CA ASN A 322 35.96 -8.78 -36.41
C ASN A 322 35.58 -7.53 -35.57
N PRO A 323 36.57 -6.90 -34.89
CA PRO A 323 36.43 -5.56 -34.34
C PRO A 323 36.57 -4.48 -35.45
N LYS A 324 36.06 -4.74 -36.65
CA LYS A 324 36.06 -3.79 -37.77
C LYS A 324 34.68 -3.15 -37.92
N GLU A 325 34.21 -2.44 -36.89
CA GLU A 325 33.15 -1.43 -37.05
C GLU A 325 32.89 -0.57 -35.81
N LYS A 326 33.82 -0.52 -34.84
CA LYS A 326 33.77 0.56 -33.84
C LYS A 326 34.29 1.83 -34.48
N SER A 327 33.37 2.50 -35.18
CA SER A 327 33.46 3.87 -35.65
C SER A 327 34.27 4.71 -34.66
N LYS A 328 35.37 5.31 -35.14
CA LYS A 328 35.97 6.51 -34.54
C LYS A 328 34.86 7.53 -34.39
N LYS A 329 34.19 7.57 -33.23
CA LYS A 329 33.36 8.71 -32.86
C LYS A 329 34.34 9.80 -32.47
N SER A 330 34.53 10.76 -33.39
CA SER A 330 35.09 12.06 -33.08
C SER A 330 34.49 12.57 -31.77
N GLU A 331 35.35 12.93 -30.82
CA GLU A 331 34.96 13.72 -29.66
C GLU A 331 34.32 15.00 -30.18
N LYS A 332 32.99 15.04 -30.22
CA LYS A 332 32.26 16.28 -30.42
C LYS A 332 32.32 17.02 -29.10
N GLU A 333 32.86 18.23 -29.10
CA GLU A 333 32.71 19.17 -28.00
C GLU A 333 31.23 19.23 -27.62
N VAL A 334 30.92 18.72 -26.42
CA VAL A 334 29.55 18.74 -25.92
C VAL A 334 29.29 20.15 -25.46
N GLU A 335 28.60 20.95 -26.28
CA GLU A 335 28.01 22.21 -25.81
C GLU A 335 27.02 21.90 -24.68
N VAL A 336 27.46 22.08 -23.44
CA VAL A 336 26.63 21.92 -22.25
C VAL A 336 25.69 23.13 -22.15
N LYS A 337 24.51 23.04 -22.76
CA LYS A 337 23.44 24.03 -22.56
C LYS A 337 22.83 23.84 -21.17
N ILE A 338 23.24 24.69 -20.23
CA ILE A 338 22.69 24.71 -18.86
C ILE A 338 21.29 25.31 -18.91
N LYS A 339 20.27 24.46 -18.69
CA LYS A 339 18.88 24.91 -18.50
C LYS A 339 18.58 24.99 -17.01
N SER A 340 18.12 26.14 -16.53
CA SER A 340 17.63 26.27 -15.16
C SER A 340 16.31 25.50 -14.99
N LEU A 341 16.24 24.67 -13.95
CA LEU A 341 15.05 23.90 -13.57
C LEU A 341 14.76 24.16 -12.09
N SER A 342 13.50 23.99 -11.68
CA SER A 342 13.16 24.04 -10.25
C SER A 342 13.86 22.90 -9.50
N PRO A 343 14.30 23.12 -8.25
CA PRO A 343 15.08 22.13 -7.49
C PRO A 343 14.37 20.77 -7.38
N VAL A 344 13.06 20.78 -7.10
CA VAL A 344 12.24 19.56 -7.00
C VAL A 344 12.25 18.77 -8.32
N LYS A 345 12.08 19.45 -9.46
CA LYS A 345 12.07 18.79 -10.77
C LYS A 345 13.47 18.26 -11.14
N ALA A 346 14.52 18.98 -10.74
CA ALA A 346 15.90 18.55 -10.91
C ALA A 346 16.21 17.28 -10.10
N TYR A 347 15.85 17.25 -8.80
CA TYR A 347 16.02 16.07 -7.96
C TYR A 347 15.20 14.88 -8.46
N LEU A 348 13.94 15.10 -8.87
CA LEU A 348 13.09 14.02 -9.37
C LEU A 348 13.66 13.42 -10.66
N ARG A 349 14.12 14.28 -11.58
CA ARG A 349 14.80 13.81 -12.80
C ARG A 349 16.11 13.09 -12.47
N LYS A 350 16.91 13.60 -11.53
CA LYS A 350 18.14 12.94 -11.08
C LYS A 350 17.83 11.54 -10.55
N ASP A 351 16.92 11.43 -9.60
CA ASP A 351 16.58 10.18 -8.94
C ASP A 351 15.94 9.19 -9.92
N LEU A 352 15.01 9.63 -10.78
CA LEU A 352 14.45 8.75 -11.83
C LEU A 352 15.53 8.28 -12.81
N VAL A 353 16.42 9.15 -13.28
CA VAL A 353 17.50 8.75 -14.18
C VAL A 353 18.46 7.78 -13.48
N LEU A 354 18.83 8.03 -12.22
CA LEU A 354 19.67 7.12 -11.44
C LEU A 354 19.00 5.76 -11.20
N ILE A 355 17.73 5.74 -10.78
CA ILE A 355 16.92 4.52 -10.64
C ILE A 355 16.89 3.78 -11.97
N SER A 356 16.69 4.51 -13.06
CA SER A 356 16.60 3.93 -14.39
C SER A 356 17.94 3.26 -14.74
N HIS A 357 19.08 3.89 -14.45
CA HIS A 357 20.42 3.42 -14.82
C HIS A 357 20.98 2.33 -13.89
N ASP A 358 20.62 2.31 -12.61
CA ASP A 358 21.08 1.31 -11.65
C ASP A 358 20.04 0.19 -11.48
N LEU A 359 20.37 -0.96 -12.07
CA LEU A 359 19.51 -2.15 -12.10
C LEU A 359 19.13 -2.62 -10.69
N LYS A 360 20.00 -2.45 -9.69
CA LYS A 360 19.73 -2.91 -8.33
C LYS A 360 18.70 -2.04 -7.63
N THR A 361 18.78 -0.72 -7.78
CA THR A 361 17.78 0.20 -7.20
C THR A 361 16.46 0.11 -7.95
N PHE A 362 16.50 -0.07 -9.28
CA PHE A 362 15.32 -0.41 -10.06
C PHE A 362 14.65 -1.70 -9.57
N LEU A 363 15.42 -2.79 -9.45
CA LEU A 363 14.90 -4.07 -9.00
C LEU A 363 14.37 -3.98 -7.56
N ALA A 364 15.00 -3.21 -6.67
CA ALA A 364 14.50 -3.00 -5.32
C ALA A 364 13.11 -2.32 -5.29
N ILE A 365 12.91 -1.29 -6.12
CA ILE A 365 11.62 -0.61 -6.27
C ILE A 365 10.56 -1.58 -6.84
N VAL A 366 10.94 -2.30 -7.88
CA VAL A 366 10.09 -3.30 -8.53
C VAL A 366 9.72 -4.45 -7.59
N THR A 367 10.68 -4.89 -6.77
CA THR A 367 10.47 -5.98 -5.81
C THR A 367 9.41 -5.60 -4.80
N SER A 368 9.32 -4.33 -4.38
CA SER A 368 8.23 -3.88 -3.52
C SER A 368 6.87 -4.03 -4.19
N VAL A 369 6.76 -3.81 -5.50
CA VAL A 369 5.51 -4.05 -6.25
C VAL A 369 5.22 -5.55 -6.30
N ILE A 370 6.17 -6.38 -6.74
CA ILE A 370 6.01 -7.84 -6.83
C ILE A 370 5.62 -8.44 -5.47
N LEU A 371 6.25 -7.96 -4.40
CA LEU A 371 6.01 -8.46 -3.07
C LEU A 371 4.58 -8.13 -2.60
N SER A 372 4.02 -6.97 -2.97
CA SER A 372 2.60 -6.68 -2.72
C SER A 372 1.67 -7.66 -3.43
N PHE A 373 1.99 -8.10 -4.67
CA PHE A 373 1.21 -9.12 -5.39
C PHE A 373 1.20 -10.45 -4.63
N ILE A 374 2.37 -10.94 -4.23
CA ILE A 374 2.50 -12.18 -3.45
C ILE A 374 1.65 -12.12 -2.18
N TYR A 375 1.66 -10.98 -1.50
CA TYR A 375 0.98 -10.83 -0.24
C TYR A 375 -0.55 -10.81 -0.38
N ILE A 376 -1.07 -9.99 -1.30
CA ILE A 376 -2.51 -9.92 -1.54
C ILE A 376 -3.02 -11.27 -2.07
N PHE A 377 -2.21 -12.02 -2.83
CA PHE A 377 -2.48 -13.40 -3.19
C PHE A 377 -2.64 -14.30 -1.96
N TYR A 378 -1.65 -14.30 -1.05
CA TYR A 378 -1.67 -15.18 0.13
C TYR A 378 -2.87 -14.92 1.05
N PHE A 379 -3.22 -13.66 1.29
CA PHE A 379 -4.31 -13.30 2.19
C PHE A 379 -5.71 -13.55 1.59
N ASN A 380 -5.82 -13.62 0.27
CA ASN A 380 -7.07 -13.94 -0.42
C ASN A 380 -7.18 -15.40 -0.84
N LEU A 381 -6.18 -16.25 -0.58
CA LEU A 381 -6.20 -17.62 -1.08
C LEU A 381 -7.42 -18.43 -0.57
N GLY A 382 -7.85 -18.18 0.67
CA GLY A 382 -9.03 -18.81 1.26
C GLY A 382 -10.37 -18.17 0.90
N SER A 383 -10.39 -16.99 0.26
CA SER A 383 -11.62 -16.30 -0.12
C SER A 383 -12.01 -16.49 -1.59
N ILE A 384 -11.16 -17.13 -2.37
CA ILE A 384 -11.38 -17.34 -3.81
C ILE A 384 -12.43 -18.44 -4.02
N GLY A 385 -13.47 -18.11 -4.77
CA GLY A 385 -14.50 -19.06 -5.21
C GLY A 385 -15.62 -19.34 -4.20
N GLN A 386 -15.59 -18.72 -3.02
CA GLN A 386 -16.65 -18.81 -2.02
C GLN A 386 -17.43 -17.49 -1.95
N GLU A 387 -18.76 -17.56 -1.87
CA GLU A 387 -19.62 -16.39 -1.59
C GLU A 387 -19.46 -15.97 -0.12
N ILE A 388 -18.35 -15.31 0.18
CA ILE A 388 -18.09 -14.78 1.51
C ILE A 388 -18.72 -13.38 1.61
N HIS A 389 -19.34 -13.08 2.75
CA HIS A 389 -19.87 -11.74 3.03
C HIS A 389 -18.80 -10.66 2.83
N ILE A 390 -19.10 -9.66 1.98
CA ILE A 390 -18.22 -8.53 1.61
C ILE A 390 -17.53 -7.90 2.84
N VAL A 391 -18.23 -7.78 3.97
CA VAL A 391 -17.69 -7.22 5.22
C VAL A 391 -16.48 -8.00 5.73
N SER A 392 -16.54 -9.33 5.70
CA SER A 392 -15.43 -10.18 6.15
C SER A 392 -14.26 -10.19 5.18
N VAL A 393 -14.53 -10.11 3.87
CA VAL A 393 -13.49 -9.93 2.83
C VAL A 393 -12.78 -8.58 3.02
N VAL A 394 -13.53 -7.50 3.25
CA VAL A 394 -12.96 -6.17 3.51
C VAL A 394 -12.10 -6.18 4.78
N TYR A 395 -12.59 -6.82 5.85
CA TYR A 395 -11.90 -6.86 7.14
C TYR A 395 -10.59 -7.66 7.07
N THR A 396 -10.61 -8.87 6.52
CA THR A 396 -9.43 -9.74 6.38
C THR A 396 -8.35 -9.11 5.51
N ASN A 397 -8.74 -8.53 4.38
CA ASN A 397 -7.81 -7.83 3.49
C ASN A 397 -7.21 -6.59 4.14
N LEU A 398 -8.01 -5.84 4.89
CA LEU A 398 -7.52 -4.65 5.56
C LEU A 398 -6.50 -4.99 6.65
N ILE A 399 -6.76 -6.02 7.46
CA ILE A 399 -5.77 -6.53 8.43
C ILE A 399 -4.49 -6.93 7.70
N GLY A 400 -4.62 -7.67 6.61
CA GLY A 400 -3.47 -8.09 5.82
C GLY A 400 -2.64 -6.88 5.39
N MET A 401 -3.26 -5.92 4.73
CA MET A 401 -2.58 -4.71 4.26
C MET A 401 -1.85 -3.98 5.40
N LEU A 402 -2.44 -3.90 6.59
CA LEU A 402 -1.83 -3.26 7.76
C LEU A 402 -0.62 -4.01 8.32
N ILE A 403 -0.61 -5.35 8.26
CA ILE A 403 0.53 -6.18 8.71
C ILE A 403 1.71 -6.07 7.74
N PHE A 404 1.42 -5.93 6.44
CA PHE A 404 2.46 -6.04 5.41
C PHE A 404 3.13 -4.74 5.02
N HIS A 405 2.34 -3.67 4.92
CA HIS A 405 2.86 -2.39 4.43
C HIS A 405 3.98 -1.77 5.27
N PRO A 406 4.17 -2.06 6.58
CA PRO A 406 5.39 -1.71 7.30
C PRO A 406 6.69 -2.20 6.64
N ILE A 407 6.73 -3.46 6.17
CA ILE A 407 7.91 -4.03 5.49
C ILE A 407 8.14 -3.34 4.16
N LEU A 408 7.08 -3.18 3.35
CA LEU A 408 7.16 -2.52 2.05
C LEU A 408 7.67 -1.08 2.18
N SER A 409 7.15 -0.35 3.16
CA SER A 409 7.61 1.00 3.49
C SER A 409 9.10 1.03 3.81
N ALA A 410 9.57 0.10 4.66
CA ALA A 410 10.98 0.00 5.04
C ALA A 410 11.88 -0.30 3.83
N MET A 411 11.48 -1.22 2.95
CA MET A 411 12.22 -1.57 1.74
C MET A 411 12.32 -0.41 0.76
N LEU A 412 11.23 0.30 0.50
CA LEU A 412 11.21 1.48 -0.38
C LEU A 412 12.07 2.62 0.17
N ILE A 413 11.98 2.88 1.48
CA ILE A 413 12.78 3.94 2.12
C ILE A 413 14.26 3.59 2.10
N TYR A 414 14.62 2.33 2.38
CA TYR A 414 16.00 1.85 2.29
C TYR A 414 16.57 2.03 0.88
N SER A 415 15.84 1.57 -0.15
CA SER A 415 16.29 1.62 -1.54
C SER A 415 16.45 3.05 -2.06
N ILE A 416 15.42 3.90 -1.91
CA ILE A 416 15.43 5.26 -2.48
C ILE A 416 16.37 6.20 -1.72
N LEU A 417 16.58 5.99 -0.41
CA LEU A 417 17.56 6.78 0.33
C LEU A 417 19.00 6.34 0.05
N SER A 418 19.25 5.07 -0.29
CA SER A 418 20.59 4.59 -0.66
C SER A 418 21.14 5.22 -1.95
N LEU A 419 20.27 5.79 -2.79
CA LEU A 419 20.68 6.55 -3.99
C LEU A 419 21.57 7.77 -3.66
N GLU A 420 21.53 8.30 -2.43
CA GLU A 420 22.41 9.41 -2.04
C GLU A 420 23.86 9.00 -1.83
N ASP A 421 24.09 7.71 -1.58
CA ASP A 421 25.45 7.17 -1.45
C ASP A 421 26.10 7.09 -2.85
N SER A 422 25.30 7.00 -3.93
CA SER A 422 25.77 7.09 -5.30
C SER A 422 25.94 8.56 -5.74
N GLY A 423 27.15 8.95 -6.15
CA GLY A 423 27.46 10.35 -6.51
C GLY A 423 27.66 11.29 -5.32
N GLN A 424 28.00 10.74 -4.15
CA GLN A 424 28.16 11.49 -2.90
C GLN A 424 29.11 12.68 -3.01
N SER A 425 30.21 12.54 -3.78
CA SER A 425 31.22 13.60 -4.01
C SER A 425 30.67 14.82 -4.76
N VAL A 426 29.83 14.60 -5.76
CA VAL A 426 29.20 15.68 -6.55
C VAL A 426 28.12 16.38 -5.71
N LEU A 427 27.35 15.61 -4.95
CA LEU A 427 26.28 16.15 -4.10
C LEU A 427 26.81 16.90 -2.87
N THR A 428 28.00 16.55 -2.36
CA THR A 428 28.64 17.35 -1.30
C THR A 428 29.17 18.70 -1.78
N ALA A 429 29.50 18.82 -3.06
CA ALA A 429 30.01 20.07 -3.64
C ALA A 429 28.90 21.08 -3.97
N LEU A 430 27.64 20.64 -4.04
CA LEU A 430 26.51 21.50 -4.38
C LEU A 430 25.81 22.07 -3.13
N PRO A 431 25.34 23.32 -3.15
CA PRO A 431 24.53 23.88 -2.07
C PRO A 431 23.12 23.27 -2.09
N ILE A 432 22.95 22.15 -1.37
CA ILE A 432 21.69 21.40 -1.32
C ILE A 432 20.81 21.89 -0.16
N ILE A 433 19.55 22.18 -0.45
CA ILE A 433 18.51 22.45 0.56
C ILE A 433 17.89 21.11 1.00
N PRO A 434 18.13 20.60 2.23
CA PRO A 434 17.71 19.25 2.64
C PRO A 434 16.19 19.03 2.60
N ARG A 435 15.42 20.10 2.85
CA ARG A 435 13.95 20.05 2.84
C ARG A 435 13.39 19.76 1.44
N GLU A 436 13.89 20.43 0.41
CA GLU A 436 13.40 20.23 -0.96
C GLU A 436 13.77 18.84 -1.48
N GLN A 437 14.95 18.36 -1.09
CA GLN A 437 15.38 17.00 -1.35
C GLN A 437 14.47 15.98 -0.66
N ALA A 438 14.19 16.16 0.64
CA ALA A 438 13.31 15.27 1.41
C ALA A 438 11.89 15.24 0.85
N LYS A 439 11.35 16.41 0.47
CA LYS A 439 10.03 16.53 -0.16
C LYS A 439 9.95 15.76 -1.48
N THR A 440 11.00 15.85 -2.30
CA THR A 440 11.05 15.16 -3.60
C THR A 440 11.10 13.65 -3.41
N LYS A 441 11.91 13.18 -2.46
CA LYS A 441 12.00 11.74 -2.15
C LYS A 441 10.71 11.18 -1.58
N LEU A 442 10.10 11.88 -0.63
CA LEU A 442 8.79 11.49 -0.10
C LEU A 442 7.75 11.41 -1.21
N PHE A 443 7.68 12.39 -2.11
CA PHE A 443 6.77 12.34 -3.26
C PHE A 443 6.98 11.08 -4.10
N LEU A 444 8.21 10.76 -4.45
CA LEU A 444 8.54 9.56 -5.23
C LEU A 444 8.18 8.27 -4.47
N ILE A 445 8.53 8.16 -3.19
CA ILE A 445 8.19 7.01 -2.34
C ILE A 445 6.67 6.84 -2.21
N PHE A 446 5.91 7.92 -2.02
CA PHE A 446 4.45 7.89 -1.97
C PHE A 446 3.84 7.37 -3.28
N THR A 447 4.32 7.87 -4.43
CA THR A 447 3.80 7.41 -5.73
C THR A 447 4.07 5.92 -5.96
N ILE A 448 5.26 5.42 -5.61
CA ILE A 448 5.58 4.00 -5.79
C ILE A 448 4.77 3.14 -4.82
N GLN A 449 4.67 3.53 -3.55
CA GLN A 449 3.95 2.75 -2.54
C GLN A 449 2.44 2.69 -2.80
N THR A 450 1.84 3.78 -3.30
CA THR A 450 0.43 3.79 -3.72
C THR A 450 0.18 2.86 -4.90
N ILE A 451 1.04 2.90 -5.92
CA ILE A 451 0.98 1.95 -7.03
C ILE A 451 1.12 0.52 -6.51
N ALA A 452 2.09 0.26 -5.63
CA ALA A 452 2.32 -1.06 -5.06
C ALA A 452 1.13 -1.57 -4.22
N ALA A 453 0.34 -0.69 -3.60
CA ALA A 453 -0.85 -1.08 -2.84
C ALA A 453 -2.06 -1.38 -3.76
N PHE A 454 -2.25 -0.62 -4.85
CA PHE A 454 -3.42 -0.78 -5.73
C PHE A 454 -3.24 -1.81 -6.84
N LEU A 455 -2.04 -1.92 -7.41
CA LEU A 455 -1.81 -2.74 -8.59
C LEU A 455 -2.21 -4.22 -8.40
N PRO A 456 -1.99 -4.86 -7.23
CA PRO A 456 -2.41 -6.24 -7.03
C PRO A 456 -3.92 -6.48 -7.06
N ASN A 457 -4.75 -5.47 -6.76
CA ASN A 457 -6.21 -5.61 -6.84
C ASN A 457 -6.68 -5.90 -8.27
N LEU A 458 -5.86 -5.57 -9.28
CA LEU A 458 -6.17 -5.89 -10.67
C LEU A 458 -6.26 -7.41 -10.91
N MET A 459 -5.62 -8.25 -10.08
CA MET A 459 -5.75 -9.71 -10.18
C MET A 459 -7.17 -10.21 -9.91
N PHE A 460 -7.95 -9.46 -9.14
CA PHE A 460 -9.27 -9.86 -8.66
C PHE A 460 -10.41 -9.18 -9.41
N ILE A 461 -10.16 -8.53 -10.56
CA ILE A 461 -11.21 -7.79 -11.30
C ILE A 461 -12.42 -8.68 -11.64
N ASN A 462 -12.18 -9.96 -11.92
CA ASN A 462 -13.22 -10.91 -12.30
C ASN A 462 -13.96 -11.52 -11.09
N ASP A 463 -13.51 -11.25 -9.86
CA ASP A 463 -14.12 -11.77 -8.64
C ASP A 463 -15.34 -10.89 -8.27
N PRO A 464 -16.51 -11.47 -7.92
CA PRO A 464 -17.65 -10.70 -7.41
C PRO A 464 -17.30 -9.81 -6.21
N ASN A 465 -16.28 -10.20 -5.42
CA ASN A 465 -15.82 -9.45 -4.25
C ASN A 465 -14.77 -8.35 -4.57
N SER A 466 -14.46 -8.11 -5.85
CA SER A 466 -13.48 -7.13 -6.31
C SER A 466 -13.72 -5.72 -5.75
N SER A 467 -14.99 -5.29 -5.68
CA SER A 467 -15.37 -3.99 -5.14
C SER A 467 -15.02 -3.85 -3.65
N GLY A 468 -15.20 -4.91 -2.87
CA GLY A 468 -14.79 -4.99 -1.47
C GLY A 468 -13.28 -4.86 -1.30
N LEU A 469 -12.50 -5.55 -2.16
CA LEU A 469 -11.04 -5.46 -2.17
C LEU A 469 -10.55 -4.03 -2.47
N PHE A 470 -11.12 -3.39 -3.50
CA PHE A 470 -10.80 -2.00 -3.83
C PHE A 470 -11.13 -1.05 -2.68
N LEU A 471 -12.28 -1.22 -2.04
CA LEU A 471 -12.67 -0.40 -0.90
C LEU A 471 -11.76 -0.60 0.31
N ALA A 472 -11.38 -1.85 0.60
CA ALA A 472 -10.44 -2.19 1.68
C ALA A 472 -9.07 -1.53 1.46
N THR A 473 -8.52 -1.61 0.25
CA THR A 473 -7.23 -0.98 -0.07
C THR A 473 -7.28 0.55 0.00
N PHE A 474 -8.37 1.16 -0.50
CA PHE A 474 -8.57 2.60 -0.38
C PHE A 474 -8.65 3.03 1.09
N ALA A 475 -9.37 2.27 1.93
CA ALA A 475 -9.48 2.52 3.35
C ALA A 475 -8.15 2.34 4.10
N ALA A 476 -7.28 1.44 3.64
CA ALA A 476 -5.96 1.20 4.23
C ALA A 476 -4.92 2.30 3.90
N LEU A 477 -5.08 3.03 2.78
CA LEU A 477 -4.10 4.02 2.30
C LEU A 477 -3.61 5.04 3.36
N PRO A 478 -4.48 5.68 4.17
CA PRO A 478 -4.02 6.66 5.15
C PRO A 478 -3.03 6.07 6.14
N PHE A 479 -3.21 4.80 6.52
CA PHE A 479 -2.31 4.07 7.41
C PHE A 479 -1.03 3.66 6.71
N ILE A 480 -1.12 3.20 5.46
CA ILE A 480 0.04 2.89 4.62
C ILE A 480 0.95 4.12 4.51
N TRP A 481 0.36 5.30 4.28
CA TRP A 481 1.06 6.58 4.23
C TRP A 481 1.64 7.01 5.57
N LEU A 482 0.94 6.75 6.66
CA LEU A 482 1.41 6.99 8.02
C LEU A 482 2.65 6.14 8.32
N PHE A 483 2.62 4.83 8.04
CA PHE A 483 3.77 3.94 8.23
C PHE A 483 4.99 4.42 7.43
N LEU A 484 4.80 4.75 6.15
CA LEU A 484 5.84 5.30 5.27
C LEU A 484 6.51 6.51 5.92
N MET A 485 5.72 7.50 6.33
CA MET A 485 6.27 8.73 6.88
C MET A 485 7.00 8.52 8.21
N ILE A 486 6.44 7.71 9.11
CA ILE A 486 7.10 7.44 10.40
C ILE A 486 8.44 6.75 10.18
N ILE A 487 8.52 5.74 9.29
CA ILE A 487 9.81 5.10 8.98
C ILE A 487 10.79 6.11 8.39
N PHE A 488 10.32 6.98 7.49
CA PHE A 488 11.18 7.98 6.84
C PHE A 488 11.77 8.95 7.86
N GLU A 489 10.93 9.48 8.75
CA GLU A 489 11.34 10.39 9.82
C GLU A 489 12.27 9.72 10.83
N LEU A 490 11.93 8.52 11.29
CA LEU A 490 12.77 7.79 12.25
C LEU A 490 14.13 7.40 11.63
N LYS A 491 14.16 7.00 10.35
CA LYS A 491 15.43 6.72 9.64
C LYS A 491 16.31 7.96 9.63
N ILE A 492 15.74 9.12 9.27
CA ILE A 492 16.51 10.38 9.24
C ILE A 492 16.95 10.80 10.64
N SER A 493 16.10 10.58 11.65
CA SER A 493 16.44 10.89 13.04
C SER A 493 17.60 10.04 13.57
N LEU A 494 17.59 8.74 13.29
CA LEU A 494 18.58 7.79 13.80
C LEU A 494 19.91 7.77 13.01
N PHE A 495 19.85 8.04 11.70
CA PHE A 495 21.01 7.96 10.81
C PHE A 495 21.53 9.32 10.34
N GLY A 496 20.69 10.36 10.28
CA GLY A 496 20.96 11.62 9.57
C GLY A 496 21.07 12.88 10.42
N LYS A 497 21.08 12.76 11.76
CA LYS A 497 21.19 13.91 12.67
C LYS A 497 22.65 14.39 12.81
N ILE A 498 22.93 15.62 12.38
CA ILE A 498 24.19 16.35 12.60
C ILE A 498 23.89 17.52 13.54
N SER A 499 24.37 17.50 14.78
CA SER A 499 24.13 18.52 15.82
C SER A 499 22.70 19.11 15.81
N ASP A 500 22.46 20.17 15.03
CA ASP A 500 21.20 20.91 14.93
C ASP A 500 20.46 20.78 13.59
N ARG A 501 20.92 19.95 12.65
CA ARG A 501 20.33 19.79 11.31
C ARG A 501 20.15 18.32 10.93
N TYR A 502 19.05 18.04 10.24
CA TYR A 502 18.76 16.73 9.67
C TYR A 502 19.17 16.68 8.21
N VAL A 503 19.98 15.69 7.85
CA VAL A 503 20.43 15.42 6.49
C VAL A 503 19.99 14.02 6.09
N LEU A 504 19.67 13.82 4.81
CA LEU A 504 19.20 12.52 4.30
C LEU A 504 20.29 11.44 4.26
N LYS A 505 21.55 11.85 4.29
CA LYS A 505 22.75 11.01 4.27
C LYS A 505 22.93 10.26 5.59
N GLU A 506 23.49 9.05 5.52
CA GLU A 506 23.82 8.27 6.72
C GLU A 506 25.11 8.82 7.34
N VAL A 507 24.97 9.63 8.40
CA VAL A 507 26.10 10.23 9.13
C VAL A 507 26.58 9.30 10.25
N LYS A 508 25.65 8.55 10.87
CA LYS A 508 25.94 7.63 11.98
C LYS A 508 25.65 6.17 11.60
N PRO A 509 26.52 5.50 10.83
CA PRO A 509 26.29 4.13 10.34
C PRO A 509 26.44 3.02 11.39
N GLU A 510 26.88 3.35 12.61
CA GLU A 510 27.05 2.38 13.70
C GLU A 510 25.74 1.66 14.06
N ASN A 511 25.86 0.37 14.37
CA ASN A 511 24.75 -0.53 14.73
C ASN A 511 23.58 -0.51 13.74
N LYS A 512 23.87 -0.42 12.44
CA LYS A 512 22.88 -0.33 11.35
C LYS A 512 21.78 -1.39 11.46
N LEU A 513 22.14 -2.65 11.69
CA LEU A 513 21.17 -3.75 11.82
C LEU A 513 20.19 -3.51 12.98
N PHE A 514 20.70 -3.17 14.17
CA PHE A 514 19.87 -2.92 15.35
C PHE A 514 18.93 -1.72 15.16
N LYS A 515 19.42 -0.64 14.54
CA LYS A 515 18.57 0.52 14.22
C LYS A 515 17.45 0.15 13.23
N TRP A 516 17.74 -0.66 12.21
CA TRP A 516 16.72 -1.13 11.28
C TRP A 516 15.71 -2.09 11.91
N THR A 517 16.15 -3.00 12.79
CA THR A 517 15.22 -3.86 13.54
C THR A 517 14.33 -3.03 14.45
N LEU A 518 14.87 -2.03 15.13
CA LEU A 518 14.10 -1.12 15.98
C LEU A 518 13.07 -0.32 15.16
N LEU A 519 13.45 0.19 13.98
CA LEU A 519 12.53 0.87 13.06
C LEU A 519 11.33 -0.01 12.70
N ILE A 520 11.59 -1.26 12.34
CA ILE A 520 10.55 -2.22 11.94
C ILE A 520 9.68 -2.60 13.15
N CYS A 521 10.27 -2.86 14.32
CA CYS A 521 9.52 -3.20 15.54
C CYS A 521 8.56 -2.08 15.96
N ILE A 522 8.98 -0.81 15.91
CA ILE A 522 8.10 0.32 16.25
C ILE A 522 6.86 0.35 15.33
N GLN A 523 7.03 0.07 14.04
CA GLN A 523 5.92 0.02 13.11
C GLN A 523 4.97 -1.13 13.41
N TYR A 524 5.50 -2.31 13.75
CA TYR A 524 4.67 -3.46 14.10
C TYR A 524 3.89 -3.27 15.39
N ILE A 525 4.49 -2.61 16.39
CA ILE A 525 3.76 -2.22 17.60
C ILE A 525 2.61 -1.28 17.23
N LEU A 526 2.88 -0.26 16.40
CA LEU A 526 1.86 0.69 15.96
C LEU A 526 0.76 0.02 15.13
N SER A 527 1.11 -0.89 14.21
CA SER A 527 0.14 -1.65 13.42
C SER A 527 -0.72 -2.55 14.31
N PHE A 528 -0.13 -3.21 15.31
CA PHE A 528 -0.84 -4.03 16.28
C PHE A 528 -1.88 -3.23 17.06
N TRP A 529 -1.53 -2.02 17.53
CA TRP A 529 -2.50 -1.13 18.19
C TRP A 529 -3.63 -0.72 17.25
N ILE A 530 -3.32 -0.32 16.01
CA ILE A 530 -4.35 0.06 15.02
C ILE A 530 -5.30 -1.12 14.76
N ILE A 531 -4.77 -2.32 14.54
CA ILE A 531 -5.57 -3.53 14.28
C ILE A 531 -6.43 -3.88 15.50
N SER A 532 -5.87 -3.81 16.71
CA SER A 532 -6.61 -4.10 17.94
C SER A 532 -7.79 -3.16 18.14
N PHE A 533 -7.58 -1.85 17.96
CA PHE A 533 -8.67 -0.88 18.04
C PHE A 533 -9.68 -1.06 16.90
N LEU A 534 -9.22 -1.34 15.68
CA LEU A 534 -10.11 -1.64 14.56
C LEU A 534 -11.04 -2.81 14.86
N PHE A 535 -10.51 -3.88 15.46
CA PHE A 535 -11.30 -5.03 15.90
C PHE A 535 -12.33 -4.63 16.97
N ILE A 536 -11.92 -3.87 18.00
CA ILE A 536 -12.83 -3.36 19.03
C ILE A 536 -13.96 -2.51 18.41
N PHE A 537 -13.63 -1.53 17.58
CA PHE A 537 -14.63 -0.67 16.94
C PHE A 537 -15.55 -1.43 15.99
N PHE A 538 -15.04 -2.47 15.32
CA PHE A 538 -15.84 -3.37 14.50
C PHE A 538 -16.84 -4.16 15.35
N LEU A 539 -16.42 -4.73 16.49
CA LEU A 539 -17.31 -5.47 17.39
C LEU A 539 -18.42 -4.60 17.99
N TYR A 540 -18.11 -3.37 18.42
CA TYR A 540 -19.08 -2.53 19.12
C TYR A 540 -20.02 -1.73 18.20
N ARG A 541 -19.61 -1.42 16.97
CA ARG A 541 -20.34 -0.49 16.06
C ARG A 541 -20.41 -0.95 14.62
N ASN A 542 -20.17 -2.24 14.40
CA ASN A 542 -20.14 -2.88 13.08
C ASN A 542 -19.20 -2.12 12.13
N PHE A 543 -19.47 -2.24 10.82
CA PHE A 543 -18.69 -1.61 9.77
C PHE A 543 -18.61 -0.07 9.89
N THR A 544 -19.66 0.60 10.38
CA THR A 544 -19.69 2.07 10.48
C THR A 544 -18.68 2.61 11.50
N GLY A 545 -18.57 1.97 12.68
CA GLY A 545 -17.58 2.35 13.69
C GLY A 545 -16.15 2.15 13.21
N MET A 546 -15.92 1.06 12.46
CA MET A 546 -14.63 0.80 11.83
C MET A 546 -14.23 1.93 10.87
N VAL A 547 -15.12 2.34 9.95
CA VAL A 547 -14.84 3.43 8.99
C VAL A 547 -14.56 4.76 9.69
N VAL A 548 -15.37 5.11 10.70
CA VAL A 548 -15.15 6.34 11.48
C VAL A 548 -13.79 6.33 12.16
N TYR A 549 -13.43 5.23 12.82
CA TYR A 549 -12.11 5.08 13.43
C TYR A 549 -10.98 5.26 12.40
N MET A 550 -11.12 4.68 11.22
CA MET A 550 -10.10 4.80 10.16
C MET A 550 -9.87 6.23 9.71
N VAL A 551 -10.95 6.95 9.44
CA VAL A 551 -10.87 8.36 9.01
C VAL A 551 -10.22 9.20 10.12
N LEU A 552 -10.61 8.99 11.37
CA LEU A 552 -10.07 9.75 12.50
C LEU A 552 -8.59 9.46 12.75
N VAL A 553 -8.21 8.20 12.93
CA VAL A 553 -6.82 7.85 13.26
C VAL A 553 -5.89 8.12 12.08
N GLY A 554 -6.32 7.79 10.86
CA GLY A 554 -5.54 8.06 9.65
C GLY A 554 -5.27 9.56 9.45
N SER A 555 -6.29 10.41 9.60
CA SER A 555 -6.14 11.86 9.43
C SER A 555 -5.34 12.52 10.55
N ILE A 556 -5.64 12.20 11.81
CA ILE A 556 -4.92 12.74 12.98
C ILE A 556 -3.44 12.33 12.91
N GLY A 557 -3.18 11.06 12.61
CA GLY A 557 -1.81 10.54 12.48
C GLY A 557 -1.02 11.24 11.37
N LEU A 558 -1.62 11.44 10.18
CA LEU A 558 -0.99 12.19 9.09
C LEU A 558 -0.71 13.66 9.46
N ILE A 559 -1.59 14.31 10.23
CA ILE A 559 -1.37 15.67 10.73
C ILE A 559 -0.19 15.72 11.70
N ILE A 560 -0.15 14.81 12.70
CA ILE A 560 0.94 14.73 13.69
C ILE A 560 2.28 14.55 12.98
N VAL A 561 2.35 13.58 12.08
CA VAL A 561 3.54 13.29 11.28
C VAL A 561 3.96 14.50 10.44
N LYS A 562 3.03 15.17 9.75
CA LYS A 562 3.34 16.39 9.00
C LYS A 562 3.91 17.50 9.88
N VAL A 563 3.46 17.61 11.14
CA VAL A 563 4.02 18.55 12.12
C VAL A 563 5.44 18.16 12.52
N ILE A 564 5.71 16.86 12.76
CA ILE A 564 7.06 16.34 13.05
C ILE A 564 8.00 16.61 11.87
N TYR A 565 7.59 16.27 10.63
CA TYR A 565 8.31 16.60 9.41
C TYR A 565 8.65 18.10 9.33
N GLY A 566 7.68 18.97 9.61
CA GLY A 566 7.87 20.42 9.61
C GLY A 566 8.86 20.93 10.66
N ARG A 567 8.96 20.25 11.81
CA ARG A 567 9.96 20.53 12.85
C ARG A 567 11.35 20.03 12.45
N MET A 568 11.46 18.82 11.89
CA MET A 568 12.73 18.26 11.42
C MET A 568 13.32 19.05 10.24
N PHE A 569 12.47 19.51 9.32
CA PHE A 569 12.86 20.26 8.12
C PHE A 569 12.22 21.65 8.13
N SER A 570 12.68 22.52 9.02
CA SER A 570 12.15 23.89 9.14
C SER A 570 12.31 24.69 7.83
N THR A 571 11.32 25.54 7.53
CA THR A 571 11.21 26.28 6.24
C THR A 571 12.23 27.40 6.11
N VAL A 572 12.80 27.79 7.24
CA VAL A 572 13.72 28.91 7.37
C VAL A 572 14.91 28.35 8.11
N SER A 573 16.02 28.09 7.42
CA SER A 573 17.27 27.97 8.16
C SER A 573 17.43 29.31 8.88
N LYS A 574 17.46 29.29 10.21
CA LYS A 574 17.62 30.51 11.02
C LYS A 574 18.83 31.34 10.55
N SER A 575 19.78 30.72 9.85
CA SER A 575 20.93 31.36 9.21
C SER A 575 20.62 32.25 8.00
N PHE A 576 19.60 31.95 7.17
CA PHE A 576 19.27 32.80 6.01
C PHE A 576 18.36 33.99 6.37
N LYS A 577 17.62 33.88 7.48
CA LYS A 577 16.74 34.96 7.94
C LYS A 577 17.53 36.18 8.43
N VAL A 578 18.68 35.99 9.07
CA VAL A 578 19.54 37.09 9.54
C VAL A 578 20.12 37.89 8.37
N VAL A 579 20.30 37.27 7.20
CA VAL A 579 20.82 37.93 5.99
C VAL A 579 19.70 38.66 5.22
N PHE A 580 18.54 38.03 5.06
CA PHE A 580 17.41 38.64 4.32
C PHE A 580 16.58 39.66 5.11
N ASP A 581 16.55 39.57 6.45
CA ASP A 581 15.84 40.57 7.27
C ASP A 581 16.57 41.93 7.28
N LYS A 582 17.87 41.99 6.90
CA LYS A 582 18.57 43.26 6.66
C LYS A 582 18.16 43.93 5.34
N GLU A 583 17.82 43.16 4.30
CA GLU A 583 17.45 43.72 2.98
C GLU A 583 15.95 44.05 2.86
N LYS A 584 15.08 43.33 3.58
CA LYS A 584 13.63 43.57 3.52
C LYS A 584 13.13 44.77 4.34
N MET A 585 13.95 45.37 5.21
CA MET A 585 13.58 46.63 5.86
C MET A 585 13.49 47.82 4.88
N ILE A 586 13.94 47.67 3.63
CA ILE A 586 13.99 48.78 2.66
C ILE A 586 12.72 48.87 1.78
N TYR A 587 11.88 47.83 1.69
CA TYR A 587 10.71 47.87 0.81
C TYR A 587 9.48 47.17 1.39
N LYS A 588 8.63 47.92 2.12
CA LYS A 588 7.17 47.97 1.93
C LYS A 588 6.48 48.85 2.97
N GLU A 589 6.24 50.10 2.60
CA GLU A 589 5.02 50.80 2.99
C GLU A 589 4.00 50.68 1.85
N LYS A 590 2.94 49.90 2.07
CA LYS A 590 1.66 50.12 1.38
C LYS A 590 0.53 49.74 2.30
N LYS A 591 -0.32 50.74 2.53
CA LYS A 591 -1.51 50.78 3.40
C LYS A 591 -2.45 49.60 3.13
N ILE A 592 -2.30 48.55 3.92
CA ILE A 592 -3.39 47.73 4.44
C ILE A 592 -3.09 47.70 5.93
N LYS A 593 -4.00 48.17 6.81
CA LYS A 593 -3.84 47.97 8.25
C LYS A 593 -3.61 46.46 8.44
N PRO A 594 -2.39 45.99 8.78
CA PRO A 594 -2.21 44.57 9.01
C PRO A 594 -3.06 44.23 10.22
N LEU A 595 -4.04 43.33 10.07
CA LEU A 595 -4.64 42.72 11.24
C LEU A 595 -3.49 42.10 12.04
N VAL A 596 -3.31 42.59 13.27
CA VAL A 596 -2.20 42.19 14.14
C VAL A 596 -2.37 40.71 14.47
N ILE A 597 -1.55 39.87 13.84
CA ILE A 597 -1.50 38.44 14.14
C ILE A 597 -0.74 38.30 15.46
N HIS A 598 -1.48 38.11 16.55
CA HIS A 598 -0.91 37.83 17.86
C HIS A 598 -0.42 36.37 17.89
N THR A 599 0.90 36.17 17.85
CA THR A 599 1.56 34.85 17.91
C THR A 599 1.05 33.84 16.86
N PRO A 600 1.56 33.89 15.61
CA PRO A 600 1.13 32.95 14.56
C PRO A 600 1.46 31.50 14.95
N THR A 601 0.44 30.65 14.99
CA THR A 601 0.63 29.20 15.11
C THR A 601 0.85 28.57 13.73
N ILE A 602 1.47 27.39 13.67
CA ILE A 602 1.68 26.66 12.38
C ILE A 602 0.34 26.48 11.63
N LEU A 603 -0.76 26.27 12.36
CA LEU A 603 -2.11 26.12 11.82
C LEU A 603 -2.66 27.40 11.18
N THR A 604 -2.35 28.59 11.73
CA THR A 604 -2.74 29.86 11.10
C THR A 604 -2.09 30.06 9.73
N SER A 605 -0.87 29.55 9.54
CA SER A 605 -0.16 29.65 8.25
C SER A 605 -0.71 28.69 7.18
N GLN A 606 -1.39 27.61 7.58
CA GLN A 606 -1.91 26.58 6.67
C GLN A 606 -3.43 26.56 6.63
N THR A 607 -4.03 27.51 5.90
CA THR A 607 -5.49 27.70 5.79
C THR A 607 -6.29 26.42 5.52
N TRP A 608 -5.88 25.60 4.55
CA TRP A 608 -6.61 24.35 4.25
C TRP A 608 -6.46 23.29 5.34
N GLY A 609 -5.30 23.24 6.00
CA GLY A 609 -5.06 22.32 7.10
C GLY A 609 -5.89 22.66 8.34
N SER A 610 -6.04 23.96 8.64
CA SER A 610 -6.90 24.41 9.74
C SER A 610 -8.38 24.21 9.45
N ILE A 611 -8.85 24.48 8.23
CA ILE A 611 -10.25 24.20 7.82
C ILE A 611 -10.54 22.70 7.96
N PHE A 612 -9.68 21.84 7.43
CA PHE A 612 -9.88 20.39 7.52
C PHE A 612 -9.89 19.89 8.97
N LEU A 613 -8.93 20.34 9.79
CA LEU A 613 -8.89 19.99 11.21
C LEU A 613 -10.15 20.46 11.96
N LEU A 614 -10.64 21.66 11.68
CA LEU A 614 -11.86 22.21 12.30
C LEU A 614 -13.09 21.40 11.93
N LEU A 615 -13.26 21.06 10.65
CA LEU A 615 -14.37 20.23 10.18
C LEU A 615 -14.31 18.83 10.81
N LEU A 616 -13.11 18.25 10.91
CA LEU A 616 -12.93 16.95 11.54
C LEU A 616 -13.25 16.99 13.04
N LEU A 617 -12.75 17.98 13.77
CA LEU A 617 -13.08 18.16 15.18
C LEU A 617 -14.58 18.36 15.37
N TYR A 618 -15.21 19.23 14.57
CA TYR A 618 -16.64 19.42 14.60
C TYR A 618 -17.39 18.11 14.28
N PHE A 619 -16.90 17.29 13.33
CA PHE A 619 -17.45 15.96 13.05
C PHE A 619 -17.41 15.05 14.29
N CYS A 620 -16.24 14.92 14.91
CA CYS A 620 -16.04 14.05 16.06
C CYS A 620 -17.02 14.41 17.17
N PHE A 621 -17.11 15.70 17.47
CA PHE A 621 -17.97 16.19 18.54
C PHE A 621 -19.45 16.08 18.17
N PHE A 622 -19.82 16.34 16.92
CA PHE A 622 -21.18 16.06 16.44
C PHE A 622 -21.53 14.58 16.60
N GLN A 623 -20.64 13.66 16.21
CA GLN A 623 -20.87 12.22 16.36
C GLN A 623 -20.92 11.78 17.83
N ILE A 624 -20.01 12.26 18.68
CA ILE A 624 -20.05 11.99 20.13
C ILE A 624 -21.39 12.44 20.70
N ASN A 625 -21.83 13.64 20.33
CA ASN A 625 -23.09 14.21 20.79
C ASN A 625 -24.32 13.41 20.29
N THR A 626 -24.36 13.01 19.01
CA THR A 626 -25.43 12.15 18.49
C THR A 626 -25.43 10.76 19.13
N ASN A 627 -24.26 10.25 19.54
CA ASN A 627 -24.17 8.98 20.23
C ASN A 627 -24.72 9.06 21.65
N ILE A 628 -24.37 10.12 22.39
CA ILE A 628 -24.93 10.38 23.72
C ILE A 628 -26.45 10.48 23.64
N MET A 629 -26.97 11.10 22.58
CA MET A 629 -28.41 11.15 22.28
C MET A 629 -29.03 9.76 22.06
N MET A 630 -28.39 8.91 21.26
CA MET A 630 -28.90 7.56 20.96
C MET A 630 -28.82 6.62 22.17
N THR A 631 -27.80 6.73 23.02
CA THR A 631 -27.68 5.92 24.24
C THR A 631 -28.63 6.38 25.33
N SER A 632 -28.97 7.67 25.36
CA SER A 632 -29.89 8.18 26.35
C SER A 632 -31.33 7.76 26.01
N SER A 633 -31.70 7.67 24.74
CA SER A 633 -33.05 7.22 24.33
C SER A 633 -33.32 5.73 24.58
N THR A 634 -32.30 4.90 24.82
CA THR A 634 -32.49 3.46 25.14
C THR A 634 -32.82 3.19 26.61
N PHE A 635 -32.71 4.18 27.51
CA PHE A 635 -33.05 4.02 28.93
C PHE A 635 -34.54 4.22 29.25
N TYR A 636 -35.41 4.33 28.25
CA TYR A 636 -36.87 4.33 28.41
C TYR A 636 -37.39 2.92 28.71
N LEU A 637 -37.14 2.43 29.93
CA LEU A 637 -37.77 1.24 30.49
C LEU A 637 -38.62 1.67 31.69
N GLY A 638 -39.88 2.07 31.44
CA GLY A 638 -40.90 2.26 32.49
C GLY A 638 -41.90 3.40 32.27
N ASP A 639 -43.08 3.28 32.89
CA ASP A 639 -44.27 4.15 32.82
C ASP A 639 -44.11 5.55 33.45
N VAL A 640 -42.92 6.16 33.38
CA VAL A 640 -42.70 7.58 33.73
C VAL A 640 -42.34 8.36 32.45
N PRO A 641 -43.31 8.59 31.54
CA PRO A 641 -42.97 8.68 30.11
C PRO A 641 -42.64 10.11 29.65
N PHE A 642 -43.12 11.13 30.34
CA PHE A 642 -43.10 12.49 29.82
C PHE A 642 -42.03 13.39 30.48
N PHE A 643 -41.99 13.43 31.82
CA PHE A 643 -41.08 14.32 32.54
C PHE A 643 -39.61 13.92 32.40
N TYR A 644 -39.31 12.61 32.50
CA TYR A 644 -37.93 12.13 32.35
C TYR A 644 -37.40 12.42 30.94
N GLY A 645 -38.22 12.20 29.91
CA GLY A 645 -37.88 12.53 28.53
C GLY A 645 -37.63 14.02 28.30
N TYR A 646 -38.46 14.87 28.90
CA TYR A 646 -38.27 16.32 28.83
C TYR A 646 -36.99 16.79 29.52
N LEU A 647 -36.74 16.32 30.75
CA LEU A 647 -35.53 16.64 31.51
C LEU A 647 -34.28 16.16 30.77
N GLN A 648 -34.33 14.97 30.18
CA GLN A 648 -33.25 14.41 29.39
C GLN A 648 -32.97 15.22 28.12
N ASN A 649 -34.00 15.57 27.36
CA ASN A 649 -33.86 16.37 26.14
C ASN A 649 -33.33 17.78 26.43
N SER A 650 -33.75 18.39 27.53
CA SER A 650 -33.28 19.72 27.96
C SER A 650 -31.83 19.67 28.49
N LEU A 651 -31.49 18.68 29.33
CA LEU A 651 -30.10 18.43 29.75
C LEU A 651 -29.19 18.16 28.55
N GLN A 652 -29.68 17.41 27.57
CA GLN A 652 -28.97 17.16 26.34
C GLN A 652 -28.72 18.46 25.59
N LEU A 653 -29.74 19.30 25.35
CA LEU A 653 -29.57 20.60 24.70
C LEU A 653 -28.48 21.44 25.40
N VAL A 654 -28.50 21.50 26.74
CA VAL A 654 -27.48 22.22 27.52
C VAL A 654 -26.09 21.60 27.32
N TYR A 655 -25.97 20.28 27.40
CA TYR A 655 -24.73 19.55 27.18
C TYR A 655 -24.16 19.80 25.78
N THR A 656 -24.99 19.70 24.73
CA THR A 656 -24.57 19.94 23.34
C THR A 656 -23.97 21.34 23.18
N ASN A 657 -24.60 22.35 23.77
CA ASN A 657 -24.15 23.73 23.70
C ASN A 657 -22.86 23.97 24.48
N LEU A 658 -22.71 23.37 25.68
CA LEU A 658 -21.47 23.46 26.46
C LEU A 658 -20.30 22.84 25.70
N VAL A 659 -20.53 21.69 25.07
CA VAL A 659 -19.52 20.99 24.27
C VAL A 659 -19.08 21.84 23.07
N PHE A 660 -20.02 22.34 22.25
CA PHE A 660 -19.65 23.20 21.12
C PHE A 660 -19.07 24.56 21.54
N ALA A 661 -19.54 25.14 22.64
CA ALA A 661 -18.97 26.36 23.21
C ALA A 661 -17.52 26.15 23.64
N SER A 662 -17.24 25.08 24.39
CA SER A 662 -15.89 24.74 24.80
C SER A 662 -14.97 24.50 23.59
N LEU A 663 -15.47 23.85 22.54
CA LEU A 663 -14.70 23.62 21.33
C LEU A 663 -14.41 24.92 20.58
N LEU A 664 -15.45 25.62 20.13
CA LEU A 664 -15.33 26.73 19.18
C LEU A 664 -14.89 28.05 19.82
N LEU A 665 -15.21 28.26 21.11
CA LEU A 665 -14.91 29.51 21.82
C LEU A 665 -13.72 29.41 22.77
N VAL A 666 -13.31 28.21 23.20
CA VAL A 666 -12.17 28.03 24.14
C VAL A 666 -11.02 27.28 23.47
N ILE A 667 -11.23 26.06 22.99
CA ILE A 667 -10.18 25.20 22.43
C ILE A 667 -9.59 25.79 21.14
N VAL A 668 -10.44 26.20 20.19
CA VAL A 668 -10.00 26.76 18.90
C VAL A 668 -9.13 28.01 19.05
N PRO A 669 -9.54 29.06 19.80
CA PRO A 669 -8.69 30.26 19.94
C PRO A 669 -7.46 30.06 20.83
N ILE A 670 -7.55 29.29 21.93
CA ILE A 670 -6.44 29.16 22.88
C ILE A 670 -5.41 28.13 22.42
N ILE A 671 -5.86 26.96 21.99
CA ILE A 671 -4.99 25.84 21.65
C ILE A 671 -4.53 25.91 20.20
N LEU A 672 -5.49 26.01 19.25
CA LEU A 672 -5.20 26.03 17.82
C LEU A 672 -4.73 27.41 17.33
N GLY A 673 -5.21 28.48 17.98
CA GLY A 673 -4.90 29.86 17.59
C GLY A 673 -5.53 30.25 16.26
N VAL A 674 -6.70 29.72 15.91
CA VAL A 674 -7.37 29.98 14.63
C VAL A 674 -8.53 30.96 14.87
N PRO A 675 -8.80 31.97 13.99
CA PRO A 675 -8.16 32.25 12.71
C PRO A 675 -6.94 33.20 12.74
N TYR A 676 -6.73 33.97 13.82
CA TYR A 676 -5.77 35.09 13.85
C TYR A 676 -4.59 34.91 14.83
N GLY A 677 -4.30 33.69 15.27
CA GLY A 677 -3.32 33.39 16.32
C GLY A 677 -3.97 33.23 17.68
N ARG A 678 -3.15 33.03 18.72
CA ARG A 678 -3.65 32.94 20.10
C ARG A 678 -4.05 34.34 20.58
N GLN A 679 -5.30 34.48 20.99
CA GLN A 679 -5.90 35.74 21.41
C GLN A 679 -6.74 35.54 22.67
N SER A 680 -7.04 36.62 23.38
CA SER A 680 -8.02 36.60 24.46
C SER A 680 -9.41 36.26 23.90
N ILE A 681 -10.27 35.61 24.70
CA ILE A 681 -11.62 35.23 24.27
C ILE A 681 -12.42 36.47 23.81
N ARG A 682 -12.25 37.61 24.49
CA ARG A 682 -12.94 38.86 24.15
C ARG A 682 -12.56 39.35 22.75
N ASP A 683 -11.27 39.40 22.45
CA ASP A 683 -10.78 39.85 21.14
C ASP A 683 -11.17 38.86 20.04
N TYR A 684 -11.10 37.55 20.36
CA TYR A 684 -11.54 36.50 19.45
C TYR A 684 -13.02 36.63 19.07
N LEU A 685 -13.91 36.86 20.04
CA LEU A 685 -15.35 37.06 19.79
C LEU A 685 -15.60 38.27 18.88
N ILE A 686 -14.89 39.37 19.08
CA ILE A 686 -14.99 40.55 18.20
C ILE A 686 -14.53 40.20 16.79
N ASN A 687 -13.40 39.49 16.67
CA ASN A 687 -12.77 39.17 15.38
C ASN A 687 -13.58 38.16 14.53
N ILE A 688 -14.31 37.24 15.16
CA ILE A 688 -15.20 36.31 14.44
C ILE A 688 -16.57 36.94 14.14
N GLY A 689 -16.87 38.16 14.64
CA GLY A 689 -18.16 38.84 14.40
C GLY A 689 -19.24 38.57 15.45
N LEU A 690 -18.84 38.04 16.62
CA LEU A 690 -19.67 37.78 17.81
C LEU A 690 -19.51 38.87 18.90
N GLY A 691 -19.09 40.09 18.54
CA GLY A 691 -18.90 41.18 19.51
C GLY A 691 -20.17 41.58 20.29
N TRP A 692 -21.35 41.21 19.78
CA TRP A 692 -22.65 41.42 20.42
C TRP A 692 -22.99 40.36 21.49
N LEU A 693 -22.35 39.20 21.47
CA LEU A 693 -22.67 38.07 22.36
C LEU A 693 -22.52 38.41 23.85
N PRO A 694 -21.48 39.13 24.32
CA PRO A 694 -21.36 39.51 25.74
C PRO A 694 -22.51 40.38 26.22
N SER A 695 -23.03 41.27 25.38
CA SER A 695 -24.19 42.11 25.69
C SER A 695 -25.48 41.28 25.75
N LEU A 696 -25.61 40.28 24.86
CA LEU A 696 -26.78 39.41 24.79
C LEU A 696 -26.80 38.37 25.92
N ILE A 697 -25.64 37.87 26.39
CA ILE A 697 -25.55 36.94 27.53
C ILE A 697 -26.21 37.53 28.79
N LYS A 698 -26.08 38.85 29.03
CA LYS A 698 -26.75 39.52 30.16
C LYS A 698 -28.28 39.44 30.06
N GLY A 699 -28.84 39.55 28.86
CA GLY A 699 -30.28 39.39 28.62
C GLY A 699 -30.74 37.93 28.61
N ILE A 700 -29.92 37.02 28.08
CA ILE A 700 -30.21 35.57 28.05
C ILE A 700 -30.26 35.00 29.46
N ILE A 701 -29.42 35.44 30.40
CA ILE A 701 -29.48 34.95 31.79
C ILE A 701 -30.86 35.23 32.42
N TRP A 702 -31.41 36.43 32.18
CA TRP A 702 -32.78 36.76 32.62
C TRP A 702 -33.84 35.96 31.85
N GLY A 703 -33.67 35.80 30.53
CA GLY A 703 -34.57 34.98 29.72
C GLY A 703 -34.59 33.49 30.11
N VAL A 704 -33.43 32.92 30.45
CA VAL A 704 -33.29 31.55 30.94
C VAL A 704 -33.88 31.41 32.35
N ALA A 705 -33.70 32.40 33.22
CA ALA A 705 -34.35 32.42 34.54
C ALA A 705 -35.88 32.48 34.40
N ILE A 706 -36.40 33.29 33.48
CA ILE A 706 -37.83 33.38 33.17
C ILE A 706 -38.33 32.07 32.56
N CYS A 707 -37.65 31.49 31.56
CA CYS A 707 -38.01 30.19 31.00
C CYS A 707 -37.98 29.08 32.05
N LEU A 708 -36.96 29.01 32.90
CA LEU A 708 -36.90 28.04 34.00
C LEU A 708 -38.03 28.25 35.00
N SER A 709 -38.41 29.50 35.30
CA SER A 709 -39.56 29.80 36.16
C SER A 709 -40.89 29.38 35.52
N ILE A 710 -41.06 29.60 34.20
CA ILE A 710 -42.24 29.16 33.45
C ILE A 710 -42.30 27.62 33.41
N LEU A 711 -41.17 26.95 33.18
CA LEU A 711 -41.08 25.49 33.22
C LEU A 711 -41.34 24.91 34.60
N PHE A 712 -40.93 25.62 35.66
CA PHE A 712 -41.20 25.23 37.03
C PHE A 712 -42.69 25.42 37.40
N ILE A 713 -43.31 26.51 36.94
CA ILE A 713 -44.75 26.77 37.10
C ILE A 713 -45.55 25.74 36.31
N ASP A 714 -45.17 25.43 35.07
CA ASP A 714 -45.83 24.42 34.24
C ASP A 714 -45.68 23.02 34.85
N PHE A 715 -44.51 22.68 35.41
CA PHE A 715 -44.30 21.45 36.17
C PHE A 715 -45.26 21.35 37.38
N ILE A 716 -45.41 22.43 38.16
CA ILE A 716 -46.33 22.48 39.30
C ILE A 716 -47.78 22.32 38.82
N LEU A 717 -48.16 22.99 37.73
CA LEU A 717 -49.52 22.93 37.17
C LEU A 717 -49.83 21.53 36.59
N SER A 718 -48.88 20.90 35.91
CA SER A 718 -49.02 19.55 35.32
C SER A 718 -49.07 18.46 36.40
N TYR A 719 -48.43 18.67 37.56
CA TYR A 719 -48.50 17.76 38.71
C TYR A 719 -49.77 17.97 39.56
N SER A 720 -50.33 19.18 39.53
CA SER A 720 -51.62 19.45 40.15
C SER A 720 -52.72 18.77 39.32
N LYS A 721 -53.35 17.72 39.87
CA LYS A 721 -54.46 16.98 39.23
C LYS A 721 -55.72 17.81 38.94
N VAL A 722 -55.65 19.13 39.08
CA VAL A 722 -56.79 20.06 39.12
C VAL A 722 -57.18 20.55 37.72
N ILE A 723 -56.31 20.42 36.71
CA ILE A 723 -56.59 20.84 35.34
C ILE A 723 -56.54 19.62 34.41
N PRO A 724 -57.59 19.36 33.59
CA PRO A 724 -57.58 18.23 32.67
C PRO A 724 -56.43 18.36 31.67
N ILE A 725 -55.54 17.36 31.68
CA ILE A 725 -54.29 17.25 30.88
C ILE A 725 -54.52 17.51 29.38
N HIS A 726 -55.74 17.31 28.88
CA HIS A 726 -56.11 17.56 27.49
C HIS A 726 -56.07 19.05 27.08
N ILE A 727 -56.31 20.00 27.99
CA ILE A 727 -56.29 21.43 27.65
C ILE A 727 -54.84 21.94 27.58
N ILE A 728 -53.96 21.49 28.48
CA ILE A 728 -52.54 21.89 28.50
C ILE A 728 -51.80 21.33 27.27
N LYS A 729 -52.09 20.08 26.87
CA LYS A 729 -51.54 19.48 25.65
C LYS A 729 -51.95 20.18 24.35
N LEU A 730 -53.10 20.86 24.34
CA LEU A 730 -53.63 21.50 23.12
C LEU A 730 -52.98 22.87 22.84
N TYR A 731 -52.50 23.57 23.88
CA TYR A 731 -52.00 24.94 23.77
C TYR A 731 -50.47 25.07 23.88
N PHE A 732 -49.77 24.15 24.53
CA PHE A 732 -48.31 24.21 24.68
C PHE A 732 -47.67 22.82 24.56
N ASP A 733 -47.48 22.33 23.33
CA ASP A 733 -46.62 21.16 23.12
C ASP A 733 -45.15 21.60 23.15
N PHE A 734 -44.60 21.58 24.36
CA PHE A 734 -43.21 21.92 24.68
C PHE A 734 -42.18 21.13 23.86
N ASN A 735 -42.54 19.98 23.28
CA ASN A 735 -41.65 19.27 22.38
C ASN A 735 -41.34 20.09 21.13
N TYR A 736 -42.28 20.89 20.61
CA TYR A 736 -42.00 21.79 19.49
C TYR A 736 -41.09 22.94 19.89
N VAL A 737 -41.26 23.50 21.09
CA VAL A 737 -40.36 24.54 21.62
C VAL A 737 -38.94 23.98 21.76
N LEU A 738 -38.81 22.77 22.29
CA LEU A 738 -37.52 22.13 22.46
C LEU A 738 -36.91 21.73 21.09
N MET A 739 -37.70 21.22 20.16
CA MET A 739 -37.26 20.95 18.79
C MET A 739 -36.78 22.26 18.13
N PHE A 740 -37.54 23.34 18.26
CA PHE A 740 -37.15 24.65 17.76
C PHE A 740 -35.82 25.13 18.37
N LEU A 741 -35.63 25.00 19.69
CA LEU A 741 -34.37 25.33 20.36
C LEU A 741 -33.20 24.44 19.90
N THR A 742 -33.41 23.14 19.67
CA THR A 742 -32.37 22.25 19.11
C THR A 742 -31.96 22.66 17.69
N VAL A 743 -32.94 23.04 16.84
CA VAL A 743 -32.67 23.53 15.48
C VAL A 743 -31.93 24.86 15.52
N LEU A 744 -32.36 25.78 16.38
CA LEU A 744 -31.74 27.10 16.54
C LEU A 744 -30.29 27.00 17.04
N THR A 745 -30.03 26.13 18.01
CA THR A 745 -28.67 25.89 18.53
C THR A 745 -27.77 25.20 17.50
N PHE A 746 -28.30 24.25 16.73
CA PHE A 746 -27.57 23.63 15.63
C PHE A 746 -27.14 24.67 14.58
N PHE A 747 -28.05 25.52 14.11
CA PHE A 747 -27.74 26.58 13.15
C PHE A 747 -26.80 27.63 13.73
N PHE A 748 -26.92 27.97 15.02
CA PHE A 748 -26.00 28.90 15.68
C PHE A 748 -24.55 28.42 15.59
N TRP A 749 -24.25 27.20 16.03
CA TRP A 749 -22.89 26.68 16.02
C TRP A 749 -22.33 26.49 14.62
N LEU A 750 -23.21 26.14 13.68
CA LEU A 750 -22.86 26.02 12.27
C LEU A 750 -22.49 27.37 11.66
N GLU A 751 -23.21 28.45 11.97
CA GLU A 751 -22.85 29.82 11.55
C GLU A 751 -21.53 30.28 12.18
N VAL A 752 -21.31 29.99 13.46
CA VAL A 752 -20.04 30.29 14.13
C VAL A 752 -18.87 29.59 13.44
N LEU A 753 -18.99 28.30 13.14
CA LEU A 753 -17.95 27.53 12.47
C LEU A 753 -17.68 28.07 11.05
N PHE A 754 -18.71 28.14 10.21
CA PHE A 754 -18.53 28.45 8.79
C PHE A 754 -18.29 29.93 8.54
N ARG A 755 -19.08 30.82 9.15
CA ARG A 755 -19.05 32.25 8.83
C ARG A 755 -18.15 33.01 9.80
N GLY A 756 -18.03 32.51 11.03
CA GLY A 756 -17.15 33.11 12.04
C GLY A 756 -15.68 32.72 11.85
N ILE A 757 -15.40 31.42 11.70
CA ILE A 757 -14.02 30.91 11.72
C ILE A 757 -13.50 30.62 10.31
N ILE A 758 -14.18 29.76 9.54
CA ILE A 758 -13.71 29.30 8.22
C ILE A 758 -13.69 30.46 7.20
N LEU A 759 -14.72 31.30 7.16
CA LEU A 759 -14.76 32.46 6.26
C LEU A 759 -13.63 33.45 6.55
N ARG A 760 -13.34 33.73 7.83
CA ARG A 760 -12.22 34.61 8.22
C ARG A 760 -10.87 34.01 7.85
N LEU A 761 -10.68 32.70 8.02
CA LEU A 761 -9.50 31.98 7.52
C LEU A 761 -9.31 32.14 6.00
N LEU A 762 -10.39 32.05 5.23
CA LEU A 762 -10.34 32.20 3.77
C LEU A 762 -10.08 33.65 3.35
N LEU A 763 -10.70 34.62 4.01
CA LEU A 763 -10.48 36.06 3.77
C LEU A 763 -9.03 36.49 4.05
N ASN A 764 -8.33 35.81 4.95
CA ASN A 764 -6.91 36.08 5.23
C ASN A 764 -5.98 35.74 4.06
N ARG A 765 -6.41 34.90 3.12
CA ARG A 765 -5.56 34.38 2.04
C ARG A 765 -6.09 34.63 0.63
N TYR A 766 -7.40 34.68 0.46
CA TYR A 766 -8.05 34.80 -0.84
C TYR A 766 -8.79 36.13 -0.96
N SER A 767 -9.02 36.58 -2.19
CA SER A 767 -9.90 37.73 -2.47
C SER A 767 -11.32 37.48 -1.93
N ARG A 768 -12.01 38.54 -1.55
CA ARG A 768 -13.35 38.47 -0.94
C ARG A 768 -14.35 37.58 -1.70
N SER A 769 -14.43 37.71 -3.02
CA SER A 769 -15.29 36.89 -3.87
C SER A 769 -14.92 35.39 -3.82
N ALA A 770 -13.63 35.08 -3.98
CA ALA A 770 -13.12 33.71 -3.90
C ALA A 770 -13.32 33.10 -2.51
N ALA A 771 -13.15 33.87 -1.43
CA ALA A 771 -13.38 33.41 -0.06
C ALA A 771 -14.86 33.06 0.19
N ILE A 772 -15.80 33.88 -0.31
CA ILE A 772 -17.24 33.60 -0.26
C ILE A 772 -17.55 32.31 -1.01
N PHE A 773 -17.10 32.20 -2.27
CA PHE A 773 -17.36 31.02 -3.10
C PHE A 773 -16.80 29.73 -2.51
N LEU A 774 -15.54 29.76 -2.02
CA LEU A 774 -14.93 28.61 -1.36
C LEU A 774 -15.65 28.23 -0.07
N ASN A 775 -16.09 29.21 0.73
CA ASN A 775 -16.88 28.93 1.94
C ASN A 775 -18.19 28.23 1.59
N THR A 776 -18.90 28.70 0.56
CA THR A 776 -20.13 28.08 0.06
C THR A 776 -19.92 26.62 -0.35
N ILE A 777 -18.84 26.31 -1.08
CA ILE A 777 -18.53 24.93 -1.48
C ILE A 777 -18.26 24.05 -0.26
N ILE A 778 -17.43 24.53 0.68
CA ILE A 778 -17.09 23.76 1.90
C ILE A 778 -18.36 23.53 2.73
N TYR A 779 -19.20 24.54 2.88
CA TYR A 779 -20.48 24.46 3.57
C TYR A 779 -21.44 23.44 2.92
N TRP A 780 -21.56 23.50 1.60
CA TRP A 780 -22.39 22.57 0.84
C TRP A 780 -21.91 21.11 0.98
N LEU A 781 -20.62 20.87 0.77
CA LEU A 781 -20.03 19.53 0.93
C LEU A 781 -20.28 18.98 2.33
N TRP A 782 -20.13 19.84 3.34
CA TRP A 782 -20.33 19.47 4.73
C TRP A 782 -21.78 19.09 5.04
N ILE A 783 -22.75 19.93 4.65
CA ILE A 783 -24.16 19.62 4.88
C ILE A 783 -24.60 18.39 4.10
N SER A 784 -24.16 18.24 2.85
CA SER A 784 -24.50 17.07 2.04
C SER A 784 -23.98 15.78 2.68
N PHE A 785 -22.77 15.84 3.28
CA PHE A 785 -22.19 14.72 4.00
C PHE A 785 -22.98 14.35 5.27
N ILE A 786 -23.46 15.34 6.04
CA ILE A 786 -24.24 15.10 7.26
C ILE A 786 -25.66 14.64 6.95
N MET A 787 -26.37 15.33 6.05
CA MET A 787 -27.81 15.15 5.84
C MET A 787 -28.16 14.03 4.87
N ARG A 788 -27.19 13.45 4.14
CA ARG A 788 -27.43 12.43 3.08
C ARG A 788 -28.55 12.81 2.10
N SER A 789 -28.64 14.11 1.79
CA SER A 789 -29.84 14.67 1.15
C SER A 789 -29.82 14.53 -0.39
N PRO A 790 -30.99 14.48 -1.05
CA PRO A 790 -31.12 14.35 -2.51
C PRO A 790 -30.59 15.57 -3.28
N ILE A 791 -30.37 15.43 -4.59
CA ILE A 791 -29.76 16.44 -5.47
C ILE A 791 -30.51 17.80 -5.45
N LEU A 792 -31.83 17.84 -5.21
CA LEU A 792 -32.58 19.10 -5.19
C LEU A 792 -32.21 19.99 -3.98
N SER A 793 -31.88 19.42 -2.82
CA SER A 793 -31.47 20.20 -1.64
C SER A 793 -30.07 20.79 -1.79
N VAL A 794 -29.25 20.25 -2.70
CA VAL A 794 -27.90 20.75 -3.01
C VAL A 794 -27.93 22.19 -3.46
N VAL A 795 -28.82 22.53 -4.41
CA VAL A 795 -28.92 23.88 -4.96
C VAL A 795 -29.33 24.89 -3.88
N MET A 796 -30.29 24.52 -3.03
CA MET A 796 -30.74 25.34 -1.91
C MET A 796 -29.61 25.61 -0.91
N PHE A 797 -28.85 24.59 -0.50
CA PHE A 797 -27.74 24.80 0.45
C PHE A 797 -26.60 25.63 -0.13
N ILE A 798 -26.34 25.54 -1.44
CA ILE A 798 -25.38 26.41 -2.12
C ILE A 798 -25.85 27.87 -2.08
N LEU A 799 -27.12 28.14 -2.41
CA LEU A 799 -27.68 29.49 -2.39
C LEU A 799 -27.67 30.09 -0.98
N ILE A 800 -28.15 29.33 0.02
CA ILE A 800 -28.14 29.75 1.44
C ILE A 800 -26.70 30.03 1.88
N GLY A 801 -25.78 29.13 1.55
CA GLY A 801 -24.37 29.27 1.90
C GLY A 801 -23.73 30.52 1.30
N PHE A 802 -24.07 30.85 0.05
CA PHE A 802 -23.60 32.03 -0.65
C PHE A 802 -24.15 33.32 -0.05
N VAL A 803 -25.47 33.41 0.16
CA VAL A 803 -26.13 34.61 0.72
C VAL A 803 -25.61 34.90 2.12
N ASN A 804 -25.53 33.89 3.00
CA ASN A 804 -25.01 34.05 4.36
C ASN A 804 -23.56 34.52 4.40
N ALA A 805 -22.70 33.93 3.57
CA ALA A 805 -21.31 34.35 3.46
C ALA A 805 -21.23 35.80 2.94
N TYR A 806 -22.01 36.16 1.93
CA TYR A 806 -22.05 37.53 1.40
C TYR A 806 -22.50 38.55 2.45
N VAL A 807 -23.62 38.30 3.12
CA VAL A 807 -24.19 39.15 4.18
C VAL A 807 -23.18 39.34 5.31
N THR A 808 -22.58 38.25 5.80
CA THR A 808 -21.56 38.31 6.87
C THR A 808 -20.36 39.17 6.47
N THR A 809 -19.86 39.03 5.24
CA THR A 809 -18.74 39.88 4.79
C THR A 809 -19.13 41.36 4.65
N LYS A 810 -20.40 41.67 4.35
CA LYS A 810 -20.88 43.04 4.15
C LYS A 810 -21.12 43.75 5.48
N THR A 811 -21.74 43.07 6.44
CA THR A 811 -22.08 43.63 7.75
C THR A 811 -20.96 43.49 8.77
N ASN A 812 -19.96 42.63 8.52
CA ASN A 812 -18.95 42.19 9.49
C ASN A 812 -19.54 41.61 10.80
N SER A 813 -20.82 41.22 10.80
CA SER A 813 -21.53 40.73 11.98
C SER A 813 -22.17 39.37 11.70
N LEU A 814 -21.91 38.40 12.59
CA LEU A 814 -22.53 37.08 12.51
C LEU A 814 -24.03 37.11 12.82
N LEU A 815 -24.52 38.14 13.53
CA LEU A 815 -25.92 38.25 13.91
C LEU A 815 -26.82 38.25 12.67
N SER A 816 -26.43 38.99 11.63
CA SER A 816 -27.19 39.08 10.38
C SER A 816 -27.33 37.73 9.66
N SER A 817 -26.26 36.94 9.62
CA SER A 817 -26.26 35.59 9.04
C SER A 817 -27.12 34.64 9.88
N PHE A 818 -27.02 34.74 11.21
CA PHE A 818 -27.80 33.91 12.13
C PHE A 818 -29.30 34.18 12.02
N VAL A 819 -29.71 35.45 12.01
CA VAL A 819 -31.11 35.85 11.82
C VAL A 819 -31.65 35.36 10.47
N PHE A 820 -30.86 35.48 9.41
CA PHE A 820 -31.25 34.99 8.08
C PHE A 820 -31.41 33.46 8.06
N SER A 821 -30.46 32.72 8.67
CA SER A 821 -30.57 31.26 8.84
C SER A 821 -31.80 30.86 9.66
N ILE A 822 -32.15 31.62 10.70
CA ILE A 822 -33.38 31.37 11.48
C ILE A 822 -34.62 31.57 10.61
N ILE A 823 -34.73 32.69 9.89
CA ILE A 823 -35.88 32.99 9.02
C ILE A 823 -36.08 31.87 8.00
N ILE A 824 -35.00 31.41 7.37
CA ILE A 824 -35.06 30.30 6.42
C ILE A 824 -35.48 29.01 7.12
N SER A 825 -34.88 28.68 8.27
CA SER A 825 -35.23 27.45 8.99
C SER A 825 -36.71 27.43 9.42
N LEU A 826 -37.25 28.59 9.82
CA LEU A 826 -38.66 28.77 10.14
C LEU A 826 -39.56 28.58 8.92
N SER A 827 -39.13 29.02 7.74
CA SER A 827 -39.88 28.81 6.48
C SER A 827 -39.92 27.35 6.02
N PHE A 828 -39.00 26.50 6.47
CA PHE A 828 -39.05 25.05 6.23
C PHE A 828 -39.92 24.29 7.25
N LEU A 829 -40.22 24.90 8.40
CA LEU A 829 -41.08 24.37 9.45
C LEU A 829 -42.56 24.74 9.25
N THR A 830 -43.01 24.98 8.01
CA THR A 830 -44.29 25.62 7.65
C THR A 830 -45.60 25.00 8.15
N PRO A 831 -45.70 23.78 8.73
CA PRO A 831 -46.90 23.45 9.50
C PRO A 831 -47.04 24.26 10.81
N LEU A 832 -45.94 24.76 11.39
CA LEU A 832 -45.94 25.46 12.68
C LEU A 832 -46.45 26.91 12.62
N TRP A 833 -46.32 27.57 11.48
CA TRP A 833 -46.75 28.98 11.33
C TRP A 833 -48.27 29.13 11.24
N ALA A 834 -48.98 28.14 10.70
CA ALA A 834 -50.44 28.12 10.74
C ALA A 834 -50.96 28.02 12.19
N PHE A 835 -50.19 27.45 13.11
CA PHE A 835 -50.58 27.28 14.51
C PHE A 835 -50.33 28.54 15.37
N PHE A 836 -49.26 29.30 15.09
CA PHE A 836 -48.91 30.50 15.87
C PHE A 836 -49.66 31.78 15.46
N PHE A 837 -50.32 31.81 14.29
CA PHE A 837 -51.13 32.95 13.84
C PHE A 837 -52.64 32.79 14.10
N ILE A 838 -53.07 31.60 14.53
CA ILE A 838 -54.47 31.30 14.90
C ILE A 838 -54.69 31.51 16.42
N ILE A 839 -53.62 31.65 17.21
CA ILE A 839 -53.63 32.16 18.59
C ILE A 839 -53.32 33.66 18.54
#